data_AF-A0A285IIW7-F1
#
_entry.id   AF-A0A285IIW7-F1
#
_cell.length_a   1.000
_cell.length_b   1.000
_cell.length_c   1.000
_cell.angle_alpha   90.00
_cell.angle_beta   90.00
_cell.angle_gamma   90.00
#
_symmetry.space_group_name_H-M   'P 1'
#
loop_
_entity.id
_entity.type
_entity.pdbx_description
1 polymer ?
#
loop_
_entity_poly.entity_id
_entity_poly.type
_entity_poly.pdbx_seq_one_letter_code
_entity_poly.pdbx_strand_id
1 'polypeptide(L)'
;MSKPVAEARGARRVNTASLLKEAQTAFRNGNISRAWQVLEPMVAAGIGDQLPEAHRQALHYLQLGCALYQVGDMDAARELNRDLPTDQFTPLRYRLSLRLRDPLQARRLRSDPSNGARELADFRTSAGLHEIWAHRYRIGFPLYAARWQAINFPKVLPERVTHAPLTADPAQDAGLIVLEQGLGDVLFHLAHIKAEGAHERSAFTGLAKYGSLVRRYFPKATFTPAGKLSDALGKPRAHLAADFTGRGYARRGTISPGILLDSPTRHAFDQPVFGICWRGGSGQNRREERHIPLRFLLDMLPMDARFLALQFDLTEAERKILQADPRCEVPLADITQDPAQTIDMIRPLAGVISVDSANWHMAGFSGVPLLAVMNQTAHWFWGPDADAASVFPSATTLRKEDLCAPAISDWIAEARSQWQARPVAPMPLRHVTPPELPPEARPLFLTGLPRSGTSMVMRALAGQGLWLGDTIPGNPDNPEGYAENRALRETQLKPLLSLLGADPRGIAPLPRTEALPPCPALARRLLKTIREEGYDGRQPWGYKDPKLSLLWPLFARAFPQATWVVVTRERDRVLSSIAKASFMRRHSTSPEFWKPFCACYDTRLDALRQSGVTLFEIRAETLMAGDPSPLEPVCKALGLGYDPEIARQALKRG
;
A
#
# COMPACT_ATOMS: atom_id res chain seq x y z
N MET A 1 -51.82 25.72 57.55
CA MET A 1 -50.94 24.55 57.83
C MET A 1 -50.18 24.24 56.55
N SER A 2 -48.90 24.61 56.56
CA SER A 2 -47.97 24.45 55.45
C SER A 2 -47.39 23.03 55.45
N LYS A 3 -47.35 22.36 54.29
CA LYS A 3 -46.37 21.29 54.02
C LYS A 3 -45.85 21.41 52.58
N PRO A 4 -44.55 21.16 52.35
CA PRO A 4 -43.82 21.68 51.20
C PRO A 4 -43.74 20.67 50.07
N VAL A 5 -43.61 21.20 48.85
CA VAL A 5 -43.16 20.49 47.66
C VAL A 5 -41.72 20.04 47.88
N ALA A 6 -41.48 18.74 47.94
CA ALA A 6 -40.13 18.18 47.94
C ALA A 6 -39.65 18.02 46.49
N GLU A 7 -38.76 18.93 46.08
CA GLU A 7 -37.88 18.72 44.94
C GLU A 7 -37.00 17.49 45.19
N ALA A 8 -37.15 16.47 44.35
CA ALA A 8 -36.17 15.40 44.21
C ALA A 8 -35.48 15.53 42.85
N ARG A 9 -34.60 16.53 42.69
CA ARG A 9 -33.59 16.53 41.63
C ARG A 9 -32.50 15.53 42.02
N GLY A 10 -32.63 14.30 41.50
CA GLY A 10 -31.55 13.32 41.55
C GLY A 10 -30.35 13.79 40.73
N ALA A 11 -29.38 14.44 41.37
CA ALA A 11 -28.06 14.64 40.79
C ALA A 11 -27.41 13.26 40.62
N ARG A 12 -27.32 12.77 39.38
CA ARG A 12 -26.47 11.62 39.04
C ARG A 12 -25.06 11.93 39.58
N ARG A 13 -24.62 11.22 40.63
CA ARG A 13 -23.22 11.25 41.07
C ARG A 13 -22.34 10.90 39.87
N VAL A 14 -21.64 11.90 39.36
CA VAL A 14 -20.67 11.72 38.27
C VAL A 14 -19.60 10.77 38.80
N ASN A 15 -19.47 9.59 38.16
CA ASN A 15 -18.46 8.61 38.55
C ASN A 15 -17.09 9.04 38.00
N THR A 16 -16.33 9.75 38.82
CA THR A 16 -15.02 10.31 38.44
C THR A 16 -14.02 9.26 37.97
N ALA A 17 -14.08 8.03 38.51
CA ALA A 17 -13.22 6.94 38.06
C ALA A 17 -13.57 6.49 36.62
N SER A 18 -14.86 6.49 36.27
CA SER A 18 -15.31 6.19 34.91
C SER A 18 -14.85 7.24 33.91
N LEU A 19 -14.94 8.53 34.28
CA LEU A 19 -14.48 9.63 33.43
C LEU A 19 -12.96 9.60 33.22
N LEU A 20 -12.16 9.37 34.27
CA LEU A 20 -10.72 9.23 34.12
C LEU A 20 -10.36 8.07 33.20
N LYS A 21 -11.03 6.92 33.33
CA LYS A 21 -10.82 5.79 32.45
C LYS A 21 -11.15 6.13 30.99
N GLU A 22 -12.26 6.85 30.76
CA GLU A 22 -12.63 7.32 29.42
C GLU A 22 -11.57 8.28 28.85
N ALA A 23 -11.13 9.26 29.62
CA ALA A 23 -10.08 10.19 29.22
C ALA A 23 -8.76 9.48 28.91
N GLN A 24 -8.37 8.49 29.73
CA GLN A 24 -7.19 7.65 29.47
C GLN A 24 -7.32 6.86 28.17
N THR A 25 -8.49 6.28 27.91
CA THR A 25 -8.75 5.55 26.66
C THR A 25 -8.69 6.49 25.46
N ALA A 26 -9.32 7.68 25.53
CA ALA A 26 -9.25 8.69 24.49
C ALA A 26 -7.81 9.13 24.22
N PHE A 27 -7.06 9.47 25.28
CA PHE A 27 -5.66 9.89 25.19
C PHE A 27 -4.78 8.81 24.56
N ARG A 28 -4.91 7.55 25.00
CA ARG A 28 -4.15 6.41 24.45
C ARG A 28 -4.44 6.17 22.97
N ASN A 29 -5.66 6.45 22.53
CA ASN A 29 -6.07 6.32 21.13
C ASN A 29 -5.66 7.52 20.27
N GLY A 30 -5.05 8.55 20.87
CA GLY A 30 -4.66 9.79 20.20
C GLY A 30 -5.77 10.81 20.02
N ASN A 31 -6.92 10.61 20.68
CA ASN A 31 -8.04 11.53 20.64
C ASN A 31 -7.88 12.59 21.74
N ILE A 32 -6.88 13.47 21.59
CA ILE A 32 -6.45 14.38 22.65
C ILE A 32 -7.54 15.40 22.99
N SER A 33 -8.24 15.93 21.98
CA SER A 33 -9.36 16.86 22.21
C SER A 33 -10.48 16.21 23.01
N ARG A 34 -10.81 14.95 22.70
CA ARG A 34 -11.80 14.18 23.47
C ARG A 34 -11.33 13.90 24.90
N ALA A 35 -10.05 13.57 25.08
CA ALA A 35 -9.48 13.38 26.41
C ALA A 35 -9.65 14.65 27.25
N TRP A 36 -9.32 15.83 26.70
CA TRP A 36 -9.48 17.10 27.39
C TRP A 36 -10.95 17.43 27.69
N GLN A 37 -11.88 17.24 26.76
CA GLN A 37 -13.32 17.46 26.99
C GLN A 37 -13.86 16.67 28.20
N VAL A 38 -13.33 15.49 28.45
CA VAL A 38 -13.71 14.66 29.61
C VAL A 38 -13.06 15.17 30.89
N LEU A 39 -11.85 15.73 30.81
CA LEU A 39 -11.07 16.21 31.96
C LEU A 39 -11.44 17.62 32.39
N GLU A 40 -11.78 18.50 31.45
CA GLU A 40 -12.01 19.93 31.67
C GLU A 40 -13.00 20.22 32.81
N PRO A 41 -14.18 19.56 32.90
CA PRO A 41 -15.09 19.79 34.02
C PRO A 41 -14.50 19.40 35.37
N MET A 42 -13.63 18.38 35.41
CA MET A 42 -12.95 17.95 36.64
C MET A 42 -11.86 18.93 37.06
N VAL A 43 -11.07 19.42 36.10
CA VAL A 43 -10.01 20.41 36.34
C VAL A 43 -10.63 21.74 36.79
N ALA A 44 -11.66 22.23 36.08
CA ALA A 44 -12.35 23.48 36.42
C ALA A 44 -13.06 23.43 37.79
N ALA A 45 -13.55 22.26 38.21
CA ALA A 45 -14.18 22.09 39.51
C ALA A 45 -13.17 21.92 40.67
N GLY A 46 -11.86 21.90 40.40
CA GLY A 46 -10.82 21.80 41.43
C GLY A 46 -10.87 20.49 42.23
N ILE A 47 -11.46 19.42 41.71
CA ILE A 47 -11.71 18.19 42.48
C ILE A 47 -10.45 17.35 42.72
N GLY A 48 -9.30 17.73 42.14
CA GLY A 48 -8.05 16.95 42.18
C GLY A 48 -7.59 16.60 43.59
N ASP A 49 -7.69 17.53 44.53
CA ASP A 49 -7.30 17.31 45.93
C ASP A 49 -8.23 16.35 46.67
N GLN A 50 -9.47 16.19 46.20
CA GLN A 50 -10.48 15.31 46.77
C GLN A 50 -10.41 13.87 46.22
N LEU A 51 -9.56 13.63 45.20
CA LEU A 51 -9.40 12.31 44.60
C LEU A 51 -8.42 11.43 45.38
N PRO A 52 -8.63 10.10 45.38
CA PRO A 52 -7.60 9.15 45.79
C PRO A 52 -6.30 9.38 44.99
N GLU A 53 -5.16 9.16 45.63
CA GLU A 53 -3.84 9.50 45.07
C GLU A 53 -3.61 8.94 43.65
N ALA A 54 -3.99 7.68 43.38
CA ALA A 54 -3.86 7.09 42.06
C ALA A 54 -4.68 7.81 40.97
N HIS A 55 -5.88 8.29 41.31
CA HIS A 55 -6.73 9.06 40.40
C HIS A 55 -6.23 10.48 40.21
N ARG A 56 -5.68 11.10 41.26
CA ARG A 56 -5.03 12.41 41.19
C ARG A 56 -3.79 12.36 40.28
N GLN A 57 -2.94 11.35 40.44
CA GLN A 57 -1.78 11.12 39.56
C GLN A 57 -2.19 10.91 38.11
N ALA A 58 -3.25 10.13 37.86
CA ALA A 58 -3.81 9.94 36.53
C ALA A 58 -4.32 11.26 35.92
N LEU A 59 -5.04 12.07 36.70
CA LEU A 59 -5.52 13.40 36.27
C LEU A 59 -4.36 14.31 35.89
N HIS A 60 -3.35 14.45 36.76
CA HIS A 60 -2.17 15.28 36.50
C HIS A 60 -1.40 14.81 35.27
N TYR A 61 -1.17 13.50 35.14
CA TYR A 61 -0.50 12.93 33.98
C TYR A 61 -1.25 13.25 32.68
N LEU A 62 -2.57 13.12 32.67
CA LEU A 62 -3.39 13.41 31.48
C LEU A 62 -3.45 14.90 31.17
N GLN A 63 -3.51 15.78 32.18
CA GLN A 63 -3.49 17.23 31.99
C GLN A 63 -2.17 17.67 31.34
N LEU A 64 -1.03 17.26 31.90
CA LEU A 64 0.30 17.53 31.33
C LEU A 64 0.46 16.85 29.96
N GLY A 65 -0.12 15.67 29.79
CA GLY A 65 -0.14 14.93 28.53
C GLY A 65 -0.90 15.66 27.43
N CYS A 66 -2.08 16.21 27.72
CA CYS A 66 -2.86 17.02 26.76
C CYS A 66 -2.11 18.31 26.42
N ALA A 67 -1.50 18.95 27.42
CA ALA A 67 -0.72 20.17 27.22
C ALA A 67 0.49 19.99 26.30
N LEU A 68 1.09 18.80 26.27
CA LEU A 68 2.17 18.46 25.32
C LEU A 68 1.72 18.63 23.85
N TYR A 69 0.43 18.44 23.57
CA TYR A 69 -0.20 18.61 22.25
C TYR A 69 -0.92 19.96 22.10
N GLN A 70 -0.67 20.93 22.99
CA GLN A 70 -1.31 22.24 22.99
C GLN A 70 -2.85 22.19 23.17
N VAL A 71 -3.34 21.16 23.86
CA VAL A 71 -4.76 21.01 24.20
C VAL A 71 -4.95 21.22 25.70
N GLY A 72 -5.89 22.10 26.05
CA GLY A 72 -6.25 22.44 27.42
C GLY A 72 -5.68 23.78 27.89
N ASP A 73 -5.64 23.98 29.21
CA ASP A 73 -5.10 25.21 29.82
C ASP A 73 -3.57 25.12 29.94
N MET A 74 -2.86 25.90 29.12
CA MET A 74 -1.40 25.90 29.07
C MET A 74 -0.75 26.55 30.29
N ASP A 75 -1.41 27.54 30.89
CA ASP A 75 -0.88 28.24 32.07
C ASP A 75 -1.03 27.35 33.30
N ALA A 76 -2.20 26.74 33.48
CA ALA A 76 -2.41 25.73 34.53
C ALA A 76 -1.46 24.52 34.37
N ALA A 77 -1.20 24.08 33.14
CA ALA A 77 -0.23 23.01 32.89
C ALA A 77 1.21 23.44 33.21
N ARG A 78 1.59 24.69 32.95
CA ARG A 78 2.90 25.24 33.32
C ARG A 78 3.08 25.29 34.84
N GLU A 79 2.06 25.74 35.56
CA GLU A 79 2.05 25.77 37.03
C GLU A 79 2.14 24.36 37.62
N LEU A 80 1.25 23.45 37.19
CA LEU A 80 1.28 22.05 37.62
C LEU A 80 2.64 21.40 37.34
N ASN A 81 3.24 21.68 36.17
CA ASN A 81 4.56 21.16 35.83
C ASN A 81 5.68 21.69 36.73
N ARG A 82 5.56 22.89 37.29
CA ARG A 82 6.54 23.46 38.23
C ARG A 82 6.36 22.92 39.65
N ASP A 83 5.12 22.72 40.06
CA ASP A 83 4.75 22.48 41.46
C ASP A 83 4.86 21.00 41.86
N LEU A 84 4.74 20.07 40.90
CA LEU A 84 4.95 18.64 41.17
C LEU A 84 6.40 18.29 41.58
N PRO A 85 6.60 17.31 42.48
CA PRO A 85 7.92 16.81 42.85
C PRO A 85 8.75 16.40 41.64
N THR A 86 10.06 16.68 41.65
CA THR A 86 10.92 16.60 40.45
C THR A 86 11.17 15.20 39.92
N ASP A 87 10.90 14.16 40.71
CA ASP A 87 10.99 12.73 40.37
C ASP A 87 9.72 12.18 39.70
N GLN A 88 8.61 12.92 39.71
CA GLN A 88 7.35 12.49 39.10
C GLN A 88 7.30 12.79 37.60
N PHE A 89 6.92 11.79 36.80
CA PHE A 89 6.65 11.90 35.36
C PHE A 89 7.77 12.60 34.56
N THR A 90 9.02 12.45 35.00
CA THR A 90 10.19 13.19 34.53
C THR A 90 10.32 13.24 32.99
N PRO A 91 10.22 12.13 32.23
CA PRO A 91 10.26 12.17 30.76
C PRO A 91 9.15 13.01 30.11
N LEU A 92 7.91 12.92 30.61
CA LEU A 92 6.79 13.70 30.09
C LEU A 92 6.99 15.19 30.36
N ARG A 93 7.32 15.52 31.60
CA ARG A 93 7.50 16.89 32.07
C ARG A 93 8.71 17.58 31.45
N TYR A 94 9.80 16.84 31.21
CA TYR A 94 10.95 17.38 30.50
C TYR A 94 10.59 17.78 29.06
N ARG A 95 9.89 16.90 28.32
CA ARG A 95 9.38 17.20 26.97
C ARG A 95 8.42 18.38 26.96
N LEU A 96 7.50 18.43 27.93
CA LEU A 96 6.58 19.55 28.07
C LEU A 96 7.34 20.86 28.32
N SER A 97 8.35 20.84 29.19
CA SER A 97 9.18 22.02 29.48
C SER A 97 9.91 22.54 28.23
N LEU A 98 10.44 21.63 27.38
CA LEU A 98 10.99 22.01 26.07
C LEU A 98 9.93 22.64 25.15
N ARG A 99 8.70 22.09 25.12
CA ARG A 99 7.59 22.60 24.29
C ARG A 99 7.09 23.98 24.78
N LEU A 100 7.03 24.17 26.10
CA LEU A 100 6.67 25.43 26.75
C LEU A 100 7.80 26.48 26.72
N ARG A 101 8.99 26.10 26.21
CA ARG A 101 10.20 26.93 26.20
C ARG A 101 10.63 27.38 27.60
N ASP A 102 10.58 26.47 28.56
CA ASP A 102 11.01 26.66 29.95
C ASP A 102 12.34 25.92 30.24
N PRO A 103 13.49 26.55 29.95
CA PRO A 103 14.80 25.92 30.14
C PRO A 103 15.16 25.71 31.62
N LEU A 104 14.60 26.51 32.53
CA LEU A 104 14.85 26.41 33.96
C LEU A 104 14.21 25.14 34.52
N GLN A 105 12.93 24.91 34.21
CA GLN A 105 12.24 23.70 34.62
C GLN A 105 12.83 22.45 33.93
N ALA A 106 13.17 22.54 32.64
CA ALA A 106 13.84 21.44 31.94
C ALA A 106 15.18 21.07 32.60
N ARG A 107 15.99 22.06 33.00
CA ARG A 107 17.24 21.84 33.76
C ARG A 107 16.96 21.22 35.12
N ARG A 108 15.98 21.74 35.87
CA ARG A 108 15.60 21.24 37.19
C ARG A 108 15.24 19.75 37.15
N LEU A 109 14.40 19.34 36.19
CA LEU A 109 13.99 17.95 35.99
C LEU A 109 15.17 17.05 35.59
N ARG A 110 16.02 17.52 34.67
CA ARG A 110 17.18 16.77 34.18
C ARG A 110 18.26 16.56 35.26
N SER A 111 18.34 17.47 36.22
CA SER A 111 19.32 17.44 37.32
C SER A 111 18.86 16.64 38.53
N ASP A 112 17.64 16.08 38.52
CA ASP A 112 17.15 15.26 39.63
C ASP A 112 17.99 13.97 39.77
N PRO A 113 18.47 13.63 40.98
CA PRO A 113 19.33 12.46 41.21
C PRO A 113 18.62 11.10 41.05
N SER A 114 17.28 11.07 41.03
CA SER A 114 16.50 9.85 40.78
C SER A 114 16.54 9.39 39.32
N ASN A 115 16.99 10.25 38.39
CA ASN A 115 17.05 9.92 36.98
C ASN A 115 18.11 8.84 36.69
N GLY A 116 17.67 7.71 36.14
CA GLY A 116 18.54 6.65 35.67
C GLY A 116 19.06 6.88 34.25
N ALA A 117 19.80 5.88 33.74
CA ALA A 117 20.35 5.93 32.39
C ALA A 117 19.27 6.05 31.30
N ARG A 118 18.09 5.47 31.52
CA ARG A 118 16.96 5.51 30.57
C ARG A 118 16.32 6.89 30.50
N GLU A 119 16.11 7.54 31.64
CA GLU A 119 15.61 8.91 31.72
C GLU A 119 16.58 9.87 31.04
N LEU A 120 17.88 9.74 31.32
CA LEU A 120 18.91 10.57 30.68
C LEU A 120 18.97 10.37 29.15
N ALA A 121 18.84 9.13 28.66
CA ALA A 121 18.74 8.84 27.23
C ALA A 121 17.47 9.42 26.61
N ASP A 122 16.34 9.36 27.32
CA ASP A 122 15.08 9.97 26.89
C ASP A 122 15.17 11.50 26.83
N PHE A 123 15.82 12.14 27.80
CA PHE A 123 16.07 13.58 27.77
C PHE A 123 16.96 13.99 26.61
N ARG A 124 18.04 13.24 26.33
CA ARG A 124 18.90 13.47 25.16
C ARG A 124 18.11 13.36 23.86
N THR A 125 17.30 12.31 23.73
CA THR A 125 16.47 12.08 22.54
C THR A 125 15.41 13.16 22.38
N SER A 126 14.76 13.56 23.47
CA SER A 126 13.74 14.61 23.50
C SER A 126 14.32 15.99 23.15
N ALA A 127 15.51 16.31 23.67
CA ALA A 127 16.25 17.49 23.26
C ALA A 127 16.63 17.41 21.78
N GLY A 128 17.14 16.28 21.31
CA GLY A 128 17.47 16.07 19.90
C GLY A 128 16.28 16.31 18.97
N LEU A 129 15.12 15.75 19.30
CA LEU A 129 13.88 16.01 18.56
C LEU A 129 13.47 17.48 18.62
N HIS A 130 13.54 18.13 19.78
CA HIS A 130 13.25 19.57 19.90
C HIS A 130 14.12 20.40 18.97
N GLU A 131 15.42 20.10 18.90
CA GLU A 131 16.38 20.76 18.00
C GLU A 131 16.10 20.46 16.52
N ILE A 132 15.78 19.22 16.17
CA ILE A 132 15.41 18.81 14.80
C ILE A 132 14.13 19.55 14.35
N TRP A 133 13.12 19.62 15.21
CA TRP A 133 11.88 20.36 14.96
C TRP A 133 12.07 21.87 14.88
N ALA A 134 13.16 22.40 15.44
CA ALA A 134 13.58 23.78 15.27
C ALA A 134 14.58 23.98 14.13
N HIS A 135 14.73 22.97 13.24
CA HIS A 135 15.63 22.95 12.08
C HIS A 135 17.11 23.12 12.43
N ARG A 136 17.50 22.87 13.69
CA ARG A 136 18.90 22.87 14.16
C ARG A 136 19.49 21.46 14.03
N TYR A 137 19.44 20.92 12.83
CA TYR A 137 19.75 19.53 12.51
C TYR A 137 21.15 19.07 12.94
N ARG A 138 22.17 19.95 12.84
CA ARG A 138 23.55 19.64 13.26
C ARG A 138 23.67 19.35 14.76
N ILE A 139 22.82 19.96 15.58
CA ILE A 139 22.76 19.73 17.02
C ILE A 139 21.81 18.56 17.32
N GLY A 140 20.67 18.54 16.64
CA GLY A 140 19.60 17.61 16.93
C GLY A 140 19.89 16.14 16.59
N PHE A 141 20.46 15.86 15.41
CA PHE A 141 20.74 14.47 15.02
C PHE A 141 21.72 13.72 15.94
N PRO A 142 22.86 14.31 16.35
CA PRO A 142 23.76 13.68 17.33
C PRO A 142 23.07 13.33 18.66
N LEU A 143 22.17 14.18 19.14
CA LEU A 143 21.39 13.92 20.36
C LEU A 143 20.33 12.84 20.15
N TYR A 144 19.65 12.86 18.99
CA TYR A 144 18.63 11.89 18.60
C TYR A 144 19.17 10.47 18.40
N ALA A 145 20.47 10.32 18.13
CA ALA A 145 21.13 9.01 18.08
C ALA A 145 20.98 8.21 19.39
N ALA A 146 20.71 8.86 20.53
CA ALA A 146 20.46 8.18 21.81
C ALA A 146 19.10 7.44 21.90
N ARG A 147 18.23 7.54 20.87
CA ARG A 147 16.87 6.99 20.88
C ARG A 147 16.78 5.50 21.16
N TRP A 148 17.86 4.75 20.88
CA TRP A 148 17.90 3.30 21.08
C TRP A 148 17.70 2.88 22.55
N GLN A 149 17.92 3.78 23.52
CA GLN A 149 17.66 3.55 24.95
C GLN A 149 16.50 4.40 25.51
N ALA A 150 15.88 5.27 24.69
CA ALA A 150 14.90 6.23 25.17
C ALA A 150 13.56 5.56 25.54
N ILE A 151 12.92 6.08 26.59
CA ILE A 151 11.64 5.57 27.11
C ILE A 151 10.52 5.77 26.07
N ASN A 152 10.52 6.90 25.37
CA ASN A 152 9.52 7.22 24.34
C ASN A 152 9.72 6.48 23.01
N PHE A 153 10.83 5.76 22.85
CA PHE A 153 11.13 4.94 21.67
C PHE A 153 11.36 3.47 22.05
N PRO A 154 10.37 2.82 22.69
CA PRO A 154 10.55 1.46 23.16
C PRO A 154 10.78 0.52 21.96
N LYS A 155 11.68 -0.46 22.13
CA LYS A 155 11.92 -1.56 21.16
C LYS A 155 12.49 -1.14 19.80
N VAL A 156 13.14 0.03 19.72
CA VAL A 156 13.89 0.45 18.52
C VAL A 156 15.03 -0.52 18.20
N LEU A 157 15.79 -0.93 19.21
CA LEU A 157 16.89 -1.88 19.05
C LEU A 157 16.42 -3.29 19.44
N PRO A 158 16.51 -4.29 18.56
CA PRO A 158 16.23 -5.69 18.93
C PRO A 158 17.17 -6.16 20.04
N GLU A 159 16.67 -6.94 21.01
CA GLU A 159 17.45 -7.43 22.17
C GLU A 159 18.70 -8.24 21.78
N ARG A 160 18.66 -8.85 20.60
CA ARG A 160 19.72 -9.67 19.98
C ARG A 160 20.78 -8.85 19.23
N VAL A 161 20.74 -7.52 19.31
CA VAL A 161 21.63 -6.63 18.57
C VAL A 161 22.30 -5.66 19.53
N THR A 162 23.56 -5.31 19.27
CA THR A 162 24.28 -4.25 19.99
C THR A 162 24.30 -2.98 19.15
N HIS A 163 23.92 -1.85 19.72
CA HIS A 163 23.95 -0.57 19.01
C HIS A 163 25.39 -0.15 18.67
N ALA A 164 25.61 0.26 17.43
CA ALA A 164 26.84 0.90 16.98
C ALA A 164 26.50 2.33 16.50
N PRO A 165 27.09 3.38 17.09
CA PRO A 165 26.94 4.73 16.58
C PRO A 165 27.41 4.83 15.12
N LEU A 166 26.64 5.50 14.28
CA LEU A 166 27.02 5.76 12.90
C LEU A 166 28.14 6.81 12.85
N THR A 167 29.25 6.50 12.20
CA THR A 167 30.38 7.44 12.09
C THR A 167 30.27 8.29 10.81
N ALA A 168 31.11 9.32 10.71
CA ALA A 168 31.18 10.15 9.51
C ALA A 168 31.71 9.40 8.29
N ASP A 169 32.51 8.35 8.49
CA ASP A 169 33.18 7.55 7.46
C ASP A 169 32.41 6.24 7.20
N PRO A 170 31.77 6.07 6.02
CA PRO A 170 31.04 4.84 5.68
C PRO A 170 31.89 3.57 5.74
N ALA A 171 33.21 3.67 5.58
CA ALA A 171 34.10 2.50 5.61
C ALA A 171 34.15 1.82 6.99
N GLN A 172 33.73 2.52 8.04
CA GLN A 172 33.69 2.02 9.41
C GLN A 172 32.31 1.49 9.82
N ASP A 173 31.35 1.46 8.90
CA ASP A 173 30.00 1.05 9.21
C ASP A 173 29.92 -0.46 9.50
N ALA A 174 29.13 -0.81 10.50
CA ALA A 174 28.78 -2.16 10.82
C ALA A 174 28.00 -2.81 9.66
N GLY A 175 28.16 -4.13 9.51
CA GLY A 175 27.50 -4.89 8.44
C GLY A 175 25.98 -5.00 8.58
N LEU A 176 25.38 -4.63 9.72
CA LEU A 176 23.94 -4.75 9.98
C LEU A 176 23.28 -3.38 10.21
N ILE A 177 22.12 -3.16 9.57
CA ILE A 177 21.30 -1.97 9.71
C ILE A 177 19.89 -2.36 10.21
N VAL A 178 19.42 -1.72 11.27
CA VAL A 178 18.07 -1.92 11.83
C VAL A 178 17.11 -0.90 11.22
N LEU A 179 16.03 -1.37 10.61
CA LEU A 179 14.90 -0.58 10.14
C LEU A 179 13.88 -0.42 11.28
N GLU A 180 14.12 0.57 12.14
CA GLU A 180 13.48 0.67 13.46
C GLU A 180 12.15 1.44 13.50
N GLN A 181 11.85 2.25 12.48
CA GLN A 181 10.72 3.19 12.49
C GLN A 181 9.51 2.71 11.68
N GLY A 182 8.49 3.57 11.59
CA GLY A 182 7.32 3.38 10.73
C GLY A 182 7.68 3.33 9.25
N LEU A 183 6.74 2.86 8.43
CA LEU A 183 6.98 2.60 7.01
C LEU A 183 7.43 3.83 6.21
N GLY A 184 6.85 5.01 6.48
CA GLY A 184 7.25 6.27 5.83
C GLY A 184 8.70 6.63 6.15
N ASP A 185 9.06 6.62 7.44
CA ASP A 185 10.43 6.85 7.91
C ASP A 185 11.41 5.82 7.33
N VAL A 186 11.02 4.54 7.27
CA VAL A 186 11.86 3.49 6.69
C VAL A 186 12.16 3.76 5.21
N LEU A 187 11.18 4.16 4.41
CA LEU A 187 11.43 4.55 3.01
C LEU A 187 12.37 5.76 2.94
N PHE A 188 12.15 6.75 3.80
CA PHE A 188 13.02 7.93 3.91
C PHE A 188 14.46 7.55 4.25
N HIS A 189 14.67 6.67 5.24
CA HIS A 189 16.00 6.20 5.63
C HIS A 189 16.66 5.34 4.54
N LEU A 190 15.90 4.44 3.89
CA LEU A 190 16.42 3.64 2.78
C LEU A 190 16.89 4.53 1.62
N ALA A 191 16.21 5.64 1.35
CA ALA A 191 16.68 6.62 0.36
C ALA A 191 18.02 7.26 0.77
N HIS A 192 18.19 7.66 2.04
CA HIS A 192 19.49 8.14 2.53
C HIS A 192 20.59 7.08 2.41
N ILE A 193 20.33 5.86 2.87
CA ILE A 193 21.28 4.74 2.81
C ILE A 193 21.66 4.44 1.34
N LYS A 194 20.69 4.44 0.42
CA LYS A 194 20.94 4.20 -1.01
C LYS A 194 21.73 5.34 -1.64
N ALA A 195 21.44 6.58 -1.27
CA ALA A 195 22.12 7.77 -1.78
C ALA A 195 23.60 7.87 -1.36
N GLU A 196 24.07 7.05 -0.43
CA GLU A 196 25.49 6.96 -0.06
C GLU A 196 26.27 5.96 -0.91
N GLY A 197 25.61 4.99 -1.54
CA GLY A 197 26.24 4.01 -2.43
C GLY A 197 27.12 2.96 -1.75
N ALA A 198 27.23 2.94 -0.43
CA ALA A 198 28.13 2.05 0.32
C ALA A 198 27.48 0.74 0.85
N HIS A 199 26.15 0.63 0.81
CA HIS A 199 25.40 -0.39 1.56
C HIS A 199 24.69 -1.45 0.70
N GLU A 200 25.07 -1.59 -0.57
CA GLU A 200 24.44 -2.51 -1.52
C GLU A 200 24.49 -3.98 -1.07
N ARG A 201 25.46 -4.35 -0.24
CA ARG A 201 25.67 -5.72 0.30
C ARG A 201 25.43 -5.83 1.81
N SER A 202 24.95 -4.78 2.46
CA SER A 202 24.71 -4.81 3.91
C SER A 202 23.61 -5.80 4.30
N ALA A 203 23.61 -6.23 5.57
CA ALA A 203 22.51 -6.95 6.16
C ALA A 203 21.50 -5.97 6.77
N PHE A 204 20.22 -6.28 6.66
CA PHE A 204 19.12 -5.49 7.22
C PHE A 204 18.27 -6.34 8.16
N THR A 205 17.71 -5.71 9.19
CA THR A 205 16.71 -6.31 10.08
C THR A 205 15.59 -5.33 10.43
N GLY A 206 14.44 -5.84 10.84
CA GLY A 206 13.26 -5.05 11.16
C GLY A 206 11.97 -5.87 11.10
N LEU A 207 10.82 -5.20 10.90
CA LEU A 207 9.55 -5.88 10.69
C LEU A 207 9.57 -6.71 9.40
N ALA A 208 8.96 -7.90 9.42
CA ALA A 208 8.99 -8.84 8.29
C ALA A 208 8.58 -8.22 6.94
N LYS A 209 7.59 -7.31 6.97
CA LYS A 209 7.10 -6.58 5.78
C LYS A 209 8.14 -5.70 5.09
N TYR A 210 9.22 -5.30 5.77
CA TYR A 210 10.27 -4.47 5.16
C TYR A 210 11.23 -5.25 4.27
N GLY A 211 11.22 -6.59 4.34
CA GLY A 211 12.10 -7.43 3.53
C GLY A 211 11.89 -7.28 2.02
N SER A 212 10.66 -7.00 1.59
CA SER A 212 10.39 -6.74 0.17
C SER A 212 10.98 -5.40 -0.31
N LEU A 213 11.02 -4.38 0.55
CA LEU A 213 11.68 -3.10 0.24
C LEU A 213 13.19 -3.24 0.14
N VAL A 214 13.81 -3.98 1.06
CA VAL A 214 15.26 -4.26 1.02
C VAL A 214 15.60 -4.99 -0.27
N ARG A 215 14.86 -6.06 -0.61
CA ARG A 215 15.07 -6.80 -1.86
C ARG A 215 14.90 -5.93 -3.11
N ARG A 216 13.93 -5.00 -3.08
CA ARG A 216 13.66 -4.08 -4.21
C ARG A 216 14.79 -3.07 -4.39
N TYR A 217 15.26 -2.45 -3.31
CA TYR A 217 16.17 -1.31 -3.40
C TYR A 217 17.65 -1.64 -3.23
N PHE A 218 17.96 -2.78 -2.60
CA PHE A 218 19.30 -3.31 -2.35
C PHE A 218 19.31 -4.81 -2.71
N PRO A 219 19.22 -5.18 -4.00
CA PRO A 219 19.08 -6.57 -4.44
C PRO A 219 20.23 -7.50 -4.00
N LYS A 220 21.42 -6.96 -3.69
CA LYS A 220 22.57 -7.73 -3.18
C LYS A 220 22.64 -7.79 -1.64
N ALA A 221 21.71 -7.13 -0.95
CA ALA A 221 21.63 -7.13 0.52
C ALA A 221 20.92 -8.38 1.03
N THR A 222 21.09 -8.65 2.33
CA THR A 222 20.32 -9.69 3.03
C THR A 222 19.32 -9.06 3.99
N PHE A 223 18.19 -9.73 4.21
CA PHE A 223 17.19 -9.29 5.19
C PHE A 223 16.78 -10.44 6.10
N THR A 224 16.84 -10.22 7.40
CA THR A 224 16.32 -11.15 8.41
C THR A 224 15.36 -10.42 9.34
N PRO A 225 14.08 -10.85 9.44
CA PRO A 225 13.15 -10.24 10.39
C PRO A 225 13.70 -10.25 11.83
N ALA A 226 13.47 -9.19 12.60
CA ALA A 226 14.06 -9.03 13.93
C ALA A 226 13.78 -10.22 14.86
N GLY A 227 12.57 -10.78 14.81
CA GLY A 227 12.20 -11.97 15.59
C GLY A 227 12.83 -13.30 15.13
N LYS A 228 13.54 -13.30 14.00
CA LYS A 228 14.23 -14.48 13.44
C LYS A 228 15.76 -14.40 13.49
N LEU A 229 16.32 -13.38 14.13
CA LEU A 229 17.77 -13.28 14.33
C LEU A 229 18.26 -14.46 15.18
N SER A 230 19.32 -15.16 14.73
CA SER A 230 19.89 -16.34 15.40
C SER A 230 20.86 -15.96 16.52
N ASP A 231 20.94 -16.79 17.55
CA ASP A 231 21.87 -16.64 18.67
C ASP A 231 23.29 -17.18 18.34
N ALA A 232 23.45 -17.90 17.22
CA ALA A 232 24.70 -18.58 16.84
C ALA A 232 25.88 -17.65 16.55
N LEU A 233 25.63 -16.35 16.29
CA LEU A 233 26.65 -15.34 15.96
C LEU A 233 26.87 -14.31 17.09
N GLY A 234 26.33 -14.54 18.29
CA GLY A 234 26.33 -13.56 19.37
C GLY A 234 25.39 -12.37 19.08
N LYS A 235 25.67 -11.20 19.68
CA LYS A 235 24.90 -9.96 19.44
C LYS A 235 25.60 -9.07 18.41
N PRO A 236 25.29 -9.18 17.10
CA PRO A 236 25.94 -8.36 16.07
C PRO A 236 25.77 -6.87 16.36
N ARG A 237 26.79 -6.10 15.97
CA ARG A 237 26.77 -4.64 16.01
C ARG A 237 25.89 -4.12 14.88
N ALA A 238 25.01 -3.15 15.14
CA ALA A 238 24.18 -2.57 14.10
C ALA A 238 23.97 -1.07 14.26
N HIS A 239 23.81 -0.41 13.11
CA HIS A 239 23.35 0.97 13.02
C HIS A 239 21.83 1.03 13.02
N LEU A 240 21.28 2.15 13.48
CA LEU A 240 19.87 2.47 13.30
C LEU A 240 19.68 3.26 12.01
N ALA A 241 18.65 2.94 11.23
CA ALA A 241 18.47 3.51 9.90
C ALA A 241 18.25 5.04 9.94
N ALA A 242 17.65 5.60 10.98
CA ALA A 242 17.45 7.05 11.04
C ALA A 242 18.76 7.86 11.18
N ASP A 243 19.86 7.24 11.61
CA ASP A 243 21.16 7.93 11.77
C ASP A 243 21.74 8.35 10.41
N PHE A 244 21.40 7.60 9.36
CA PHE A 244 21.81 7.89 7.98
C PHE A 244 21.21 9.21 7.46
N THR A 245 20.05 9.63 7.98
CA THR A 245 19.48 10.94 7.69
C THR A 245 20.39 12.05 8.21
N GLY A 246 20.84 11.93 9.47
CA GLY A 246 21.72 12.92 10.08
C GLY A 246 23.09 13.02 9.40
N ARG A 247 23.66 11.87 9.02
CA ARG A 247 24.89 11.81 8.23
C ARG A 247 24.71 12.41 6.83
N GLY A 248 23.60 12.08 6.17
CA GLY A 248 23.22 12.65 4.87
C GLY A 248 23.11 14.18 4.93
N TYR A 249 22.44 14.71 5.95
CA TYR A 249 22.33 16.15 6.19
C TYR A 249 23.69 16.79 6.43
N ALA A 250 24.55 16.18 7.26
CA ALA A 250 25.88 16.72 7.55
C ALA A 250 26.74 16.85 6.28
N ARG A 251 26.60 15.93 5.32
CA ARG A 251 27.31 15.96 4.03
C ARG A 251 26.69 16.92 3.01
N ARG A 252 25.37 16.93 2.87
CA ARG A 252 24.66 17.63 1.79
C ARG A 252 24.18 19.03 2.17
N GLY A 253 24.03 19.31 3.46
CA GLY A 253 23.40 20.54 3.96
C GLY A 253 21.88 20.60 3.75
N THR A 254 21.26 19.54 3.24
CA THR A 254 19.82 19.40 3.03
C THR A 254 19.31 18.08 3.58
N ILE A 255 18.03 18.07 3.98
CA ILE A 255 17.31 16.88 4.44
C ILE A 255 16.97 15.95 3.27
N SER A 256 16.86 16.48 2.04
CA SER A 256 16.62 15.63 0.87
C SER A 256 17.79 14.66 0.63
N PRO A 257 17.52 13.37 0.39
CA PRO A 257 18.56 12.43 -0.03
C PRO A 257 19.04 12.67 -1.47
N GLY A 258 18.33 13.51 -2.24
CA GLY A 258 18.70 13.87 -3.61
C GLY A 258 18.50 12.77 -4.65
N ILE A 259 17.74 11.73 -4.32
CA ILE A 259 17.44 10.60 -5.21
C ILE A 259 15.95 10.23 -5.16
N LEU A 260 15.47 9.61 -6.24
CA LEU A 260 14.26 8.80 -6.25
C LEU A 260 14.62 7.34 -6.00
N LEU A 261 13.71 6.58 -5.38
CA LEU A 261 13.85 5.13 -5.21
C LEU A 261 13.23 4.36 -6.39
N ASP A 262 12.23 4.96 -7.03
CA ASP A 262 11.42 4.39 -8.09
C ASP A 262 11.08 5.44 -9.16
N SER A 263 10.40 4.99 -10.22
CA SER A 263 9.92 5.85 -11.29
C SER A 263 8.46 5.55 -11.63
N PRO A 264 7.68 6.57 -12.06
CA PRO A 264 6.31 6.37 -12.43
C PRO A 264 6.23 5.52 -13.71
N THR A 265 5.12 4.81 -13.88
CA THR A 265 4.88 3.96 -15.05
C THR A 265 3.56 4.32 -15.71
N ARG A 266 3.40 3.90 -16.96
CA ARG A 266 2.15 4.01 -17.73
C ARG A 266 2.18 3.00 -18.86
N HIS A 267 1.11 2.24 -19.06
CA HIS A 267 0.90 1.42 -20.25
C HIS A 267 -0.15 2.04 -21.18
N ALA A 268 -0.20 1.57 -22.43
CA ALA A 268 -1.10 2.11 -23.46
C ALA A 268 -2.58 2.01 -23.07
N PHE A 269 -2.94 0.97 -22.33
CA PHE A 269 -4.29 0.65 -21.88
C PHE A 269 -4.65 1.24 -20.52
N ASP A 270 -3.73 1.97 -19.89
CA ASP A 270 -3.99 2.59 -18.61
C ASP A 270 -4.89 3.81 -18.76
N GLN A 271 -5.60 4.12 -17.69
CA GLN A 271 -6.40 5.34 -17.54
C GLN A 271 -5.89 6.12 -16.33
N PRO A 272 -6.04 7.46 -16.30
CA PRO A 272 -5.60 8.25 -15.17
C PRO A 272 -6.47 7.95 -13.94
N VAL A 273 -5.86 7.39 -12.90
CA VAL A 273 -6.47 7.11 -11.60
C VAL A 273 -5.65 7.80 -10.51
N PHE A 274 -6.31 8.36 -9.50
CA PHE A 274 -5.69 9.11 -8.41
C PHE A 274 -5.78 8.34 -7.09
N GLY A 275 -4.66 8.18 -6.40
CA GLY A 275 -4.65 7.56 -5.07
C GLY A 275 -5.20 8.51 -4.02
N ILE A 276 -5.99 8.04 -3.05
CA ILE A 276 -6.46 8.84 -1.93
C ILE A 276 -6.13 8.21 -0.58
N CYS A 277 -5.66 9.02 0.37
CA CYS A 277 -5.44 8.63 1.76
C CYS A 277 -5.82 9.78 2.70
N TRP A 278 -6.81 9.55 3.55
CA TRP A 278 -7.46 10.60 4.35
C TRP A 278 -7.10 10.54 5.83
N ARG A 279 -6.41 9.48 6.29
CA ARG A 279 -6.01 9.30 7.68
C ARG A 279 -4.56 8.84 7.79
N GLY A 280 -3.77 9.57 8.58
CA GLY A 280 -2.38 9.27 8.91
C GLY A 280 -2.14 9.24 10.43
N GLY A 281 -0.89 8.99 10.81
CA GLY A 281 -0.45 8.96 12.20
C GLY A 281 -0.82 7.68 12.97
N SER A 282 -0.29 7.59 14.18
CA SER A 282 -0.62 6.59 15.20
C SER A 282 -1.30 7.29 16.38
N GLY A 283 -1.83 6.54 17.35
CA GLY A 283 -2.39 7.14 18.58
C GLY A 283 -1.41 8.05 19.34
N GLN A 284 -0.09 7.89 19.13
CA GLN A 284 0.94 8.74 19.72
C GLN A 284 1.33 9.95 18.83
N ASN A 285 0.84 10.01 17.58
CA ASN A 285 1.29 10.97 16.57
C ASN A 285 0.13 11.80 16.00
N ARG A 286 -0.50 12.63 16.85
CA ARG A 286 -1.44 13.70 16.43
C ARG A 286 -2.47 13.23 15.39
N ARG A 287 -3.09 12.07 15.63
CA ARG A 287 -4.00 11.42 14.69
C ARG A 287 -5.16 12.33 14.27
N GLU A 288 -5.68 13.14 15.20
CA GLU A 288 -6.73 14.12 14.94
C GLU A 288 -6.31 15.16 13.88
N GLU A 289 -5.08 15.69 13.95
CA GLU A 289 -4.59 16.68 12.97
C GLU A 289 -4.46 16.08 11.57
N ARG A 290 -4.00 14.83 11.49
CA ARG A 290 -3.71 14.09 10.25
C ARG A 290 -4.90 13.27 9.76
N HIS A 291 -6.12 13.78 9.94
CA HIS A 291 -7.34 13.10 9.53
C HIS A 291 -8.31 14.06 8.85
N ILE A 292 -8.84 13.63 7.71
CA ILE A 292 -9.99 14.22 7.03
C ILE A 292 -11.08 13.14 7.02
N PRO A 293 -12.29 13.40 7.52
CA PRO A 293 -13.38 12.45 7.40
C PRO A 293 -13.61 12.07 5.93
N LEU A 294 -13.68 10.76 5.64
CA LEU A 294 -13.76 10.26 4.26
C LEU A 294 -14.87 10.95 3.44
N ARG A 295 -16.05 11.14 4.03
CA ARG A 295 -17.18 11.80 3.35
C ARG A 295 -16.84 13.22 2.92
N PHE A 296 -16.19 14.00 3.77
CA PHE A 296 -15.78 15.37 3.44
C PHE A 296 -14.76 15.37 2.30
N LEU A 297 -13.82 14.42 2.30
CA LEU A 297 -12.89 14.29 1.18
C LEU A 297 -13.66 13.99 -0.12
N LEU A 298 -14.56 12.98 -0.11
CA LEU A 298 -15.34 12.59 -1.30
C LEU A 298 -16.20 13.73 -1.86
N ASP A 299 -16.76 14.59 -1.00
CA ASP A 299 -17.54 15.76 -1.40
C ASP A 299 -16.70 16.83 -2.15
N MET A 300 -15.38 16.85 -1.92
CA MET A 300 -14.46 17.77 -2.61
C MET A 300 -13.84 17.19 -3.88
N LEU A 301 -13.96 15.87 -4.12
CA LEU A 301 -13.38 15.24 -5.30
C LEU A 301 -14.21 15.55 -6.55
N PRO A 302 -13.59 15.80 -7.72
CA PRO A 302 -14.32 16.00 -8.97
C PRO A 302 -15.01 14.73 -9.47
N MET A 303 -16.07 14.89 -10.27
CA MET A 303 -16.90 13.80 -10.78
C MET A 303 -16.32 13.08 -12.00
N ASP A 304 -15.45 13.74 -12.77
CA ASP A 304 -14.81 13.22 -13.98
C ASP A 304 -13.48 12.48 -13.71
N ALA A 305 -13.11 12.31 -12.43
CA ALA A 305 -11.91 11.63 -12.01
C ALA A 305 -12.22 10.29 -11.31
N ARG A 306 -11.22 9.40 -11.31
CA ARG A 306 -11.29 8.09 -10.65
C ARG A 306 -10.28 7.99 -9.54
N PHE A 307 -10.67 7.32 -8.45
CA PHE A 307 -9.91 7.30 -7.22
C PHE A 307 -9.64 5.88 -6.72
N LEU A 308 -8.42 5.61 -6.30
CA LEU A 308 -8.02 4.37 -5.66
C LEU A 308 -7.79 4.61 -4.17
N ALA A 309 -8.51 3.87 -3.31
CA ALA A 309 -8.32 3.97 -1.88
C ALA A 309 -6.99 3.32 -1.44
N LEU A 310 -6.09 4.14 -0.89
CA LEU A 310 -4.77 3.73 -0.37
C LEU A 310 -4.70 3.77 1.16
N GLN A 311 -5.86 3.74 1.83
CA GLN A 311 -5.95 3.80 3.30
C GLN A 311 -5.60 2.45 3.94
N PHE A 312 -4.55 2.40 4.76
CA PHE A 312 -4.04 1.15 5.34
C PHE A 312 -4.99 0.56 6.38
N ASP A 313 -5.56 1.40 7.24
CA ASP A 313 -6.52 1.00 8.28
C ASP A 313 -7.98 1.15 7.79
N LEU A 314 -8.25 0.79 6.53
CA LEU A 314 -9.59 0.89 5.93
C LEU A 314 -10.62 0.06 6.70
N THR A 315 -11.64 0.71 7.24
CA THR A 315 -12.73 0.04 7.95
C THR A 315 -13.79 -0.51 7.00
N GLU A 316 -14.59 -1.48 7.46
CA GLU A 316 -15.70 -2.01 6.67
C GLU A 316 -16.77 -0.94 6.36
N ALA A 317 -16.99 0.01 7.26
CA ALA A 317 -17.90 1.13 7.03
C ALA A 317 -17.38 2.07 5.92
N GLU A 318 -16.10 2.42 5.95
CA GLU A 318 -15.45 3.21 4.89
C GLU A 318 -15.45 2.45 3.56
N ARG A 319 -15.19 1.13 3.57
CA ARG A 319 -15.28 0.27 2.38
C ARG A 319 -16.66 0.36 1.72
N LYS A 320 -17.75 0.27 2.50
CA LYS A 320 -19.12 0.40 1.97
C LYS A 320 -19.37 1.78 1.35
N ILE A 321 -18.85 2.84 1.96
CA ILE A 321 -18.94 4.21 1.40
C ILE A 321 -18.23 4.28 0.05
N LEU A 322 -17.00 3.77 -0.05
CA LEU A 322 -16.23 3.77 -1.29
C LEU A 322 -16.89 2.92 -2.38
N GLN A 323 -17.43 1.75 -2.02
CA GLN A 323 -18.14 0.88 -2.97
C GLN A 323 -19.44 1.48 -3.50
N ALA A 324 -20.06 2.39 -2.74
CA ALA A 324 -21.25 3.12 -3.17
C ALA A 324 -20.93 4.32 -4.07
N ASP A 325 -19.67 4.81 -4.06
CA ASP A 325 -19.23 5.92 -4.89
C ASP A 325 -18.67 5.40 -6.23
N PRO A 326 -19.30 5.71 -7.38
CA PRO A 326 -18.92 5.15 -8.68
C PRO A 326 -17.54 5.62 -9.18
N ARG A 327 -16.93 6.61 -8.51
CA ARG A 327 -15.59 7.12 -8.82
C ARG A 327 -14.50 6.33 -8.11
N CYS A 328 -14.84 5.60 -7.05
CA CYS A 328 -13.89 5.00 -6.14
C CYS A 328 -13.67 3.50 -6.39
N GLU A 329 -12.43 3.08 -6.22
CA GLU A 329 -11.97 1.70 -6.30
C GLU A 329 -11.26 1.31 -5.01
N VAL A 330 -11.44 0.05 -4.60
CA VAL A 330 -10.70 -0.55 -3.50
C VAL A 330 -9.75 -1.61 -4.06
N PRO A 331 -8.45 -1.62 -3.70
CA PRO A 331 -7.50 -2.61 -4.19
C PRO A 331 -7.97 -4.06 -4.00
N LEU A 332 -7.66 -4.93 -4.97
CA LEU A 332 -7.95 -6.38 -4.92
C LEU A 332 -6.90 -7.17 -4.11
N ALA A 333 -6.10 -6.47 -3.30
CA ALA A 333 -5.07 -7.00 -2.44
C ALA A 333 -5.04 -6.24 -1.11
N ASP A 334 -4.62 -6.92 -0.05
CA ASP A 334 -4.38 -6.27 1.25
C ASP A 334 -3.08 -5.46 1.19
N ILE A 335 -3.23 -4.13 1.17
CA ILE A 335 -2.14 -3.17 1.03
C ILE A 335 -1.21 -3.13 2.24
N THR A 336 -1.63 -3.71 3.38
CA THR A 336 -0.86 -3.68 4.62
C THR A 336 0.24 -4.77 4.67
N GLN A 337 0.12 -5.81 3.84
CA GLN A 337 0.98 -6.99 3.87
C GLN A 337 2.37 -6.74 3.29
N ASP A 338 2.41 -6.06 2.14
CA ASP A 338 3.63 -5.88 1.36
C ASP A 338 3.73 -4.44 0.83
N PRO A 339 4.61 -3.62 1.41
CA PRO A 339 4.78 -2.24 0.97
C PRO A 339 5.36 -2.13 -0.45
N ALA A 340 6.14 -3.10 -0.94
CA ALA A 340 6.63 -3.08 -2.32
C ALA A 340 5.48 -3.22 -3.33
N GLN A 341 4.49 -4.08 -3.01
CA GLN A 341 3.26 -4.19 -3.82
C GLN A 341 2.44 -2.91 -3.79
N THR A 342 2.40 -2.21 -2.65
CA THR A 342 1.70 -0.91 -2.56
C THR A 342 2.36 0.12 -3.46
N ILE A 343 3.69 0.15 -3.51
CA ILE A 343 4.44 1.01 -4.42
C ILE A 343 4.14 0.66 -5.89
N ASP A 344 4.06 -0.63 -6.25
CA ASP A 344 3.69 -1.05 -7.60
C ASP A 344 2.24 -0.65 -7.99
N MET A 345 1.35 -0.42 -7.03
CA MET A 345 0.03 0.19 -7.29
C MET A 345 0.09 1.71 -7.43
N ILE A 346 1.02 2.39 -6.76
CA ILE A 346 1.17 3.85 -6.77
C ILE A 346 1.85 4.34 -8.05
N ARG A 347 2.91 3.65 -8.51
CA ARG A 347 3.69 4.03 -9.70
C ARG A 347 2.87 4.29 -10.97
N PRO A 348 1.80 3.54 -11.30
CA PRO A 348 0.97 3.82 -12.46
C PRO A 348 -0.04 4.97 -12.29
N LEU A 349 -0.28 5.46 -11.07
CA LEU A 349 -1.31 6.47 -10.78
C LEU A 349 -0.95 7.82 -11.40
N ALA A 350 -1.98 8.58 -11.79
CA ALA A 350 -1.83 9.96 -12.27
C ALA A 350 -1.30 10.89 -11.18
N GLY A 351 -1.75 10.67 -9.95
CA GLY A 351 -1.20 11.31 -8.76
C GLY A 351 -1.75 10.69 -7.48
N VAL A 352 -1.28 11.15 -6.33
CA VAL A 352 -1.76 10.75 -5.00
C VAL A 352 -2.14 11.99 -4.20
N ILE A 353 -3.35 11.99 -3.62
CA ILE A 353 -3.82 12.99 -2.66
C ILE A 353 -3.76 12.34 -1.28
N SER A 354 -2.98 12.91 -0.37
CA SER A 354 -2.79 12.29 0.93
C SER A 354 -2.54 13.30 2.02
N VAL A 355 -3.04 13.02 3.23
CA VAL A 355 -2.50 13.58 4.48
C VAL A 355 -1.12 13.00 4.77
N ASP A 356 -0.32 13.63 5.64
CA ASP A 356 1.03 13.18 6.02
C ASP A 356 1.04 11.73 6.54
N SER A 357 1.49 10.82 5.67
CA SER A 357 1.46 9.36 5.86
C SER A 357 2.55 8.66 5.03
N ALA A 358 2.68 7.34 5.19
CA ALA A 358 3.62 6.54 4.38
C ALA A 358 3.38 6.67 2.86
N ASN A 359 2.15 7.00 2.43
CA ASN A 359 1.82 7.18 1.02
C ASN A 359 2.51 8.41 0.41
N TRP A 360 2.86 9.44 1.20
CA TRP A 360 3.69 10.56 0.74
C TRP A 360 5.05 10.07 0.27
N HIS A 361 5.72 9.30 1.14
CA HIS A 361 7.04 8.77 0.84
C HIS A 361 7.01 7.82 -0.37
N MET A 362 5.98 6.96 -0.46
CA MET A 362 5.84 6.06 -1.62
C MET A 362 5.63 6.82 -2.93
N ALA A 363 4.75 7.83 -2.95
CA ALA A 363 4.50 8.64 -4.15
C ALA A 363 5.71 9.52 -4.51
N GLY A 364 6.23 10.26 -3.52
CA GLY A 364 7.35 11.18 -3.67
C GLY A 364 8.63 10.49 -4.12
N PHE A 365 9.04 9.38 -3.49
CA PHE A 365 10.21 8.62 -3.94
C PHE A 365 9.99 7.83 -5.23
N SER A 366 8.75 7.70 -5.71
CA SER A 366 8.45 7.15 -7.03
C SER A 366 8.33 8.22 -8.12
N GLY A 367 8.47 9.51 -7.79
CA GLY A 367 8.25 10.61 -8.73
C GLY A 367 6.79 10.72 -9.23
N VAL A 368 5.84 10.13 -8.52
CA VAL A 368 4.41 10.30 -8.81
C VAL A 368 3.96 11.65 -8.24
N PRO A 369 3.17 12.45 -8.97
CA PRO A 369 2.61 13.70 -8.45
C PRO A 369 1.91 13.48 -7.13
N LEU A 370 2.23 14.29 -6.12
CA LEU A 370 1.69 14.19 -4.77
C LEU A 370 1.03 15.50 -4.36
N LEU A 371 -0.29 15.50 -4.12
CA LEU A 371 -0.94 16.58 -3.38
C LEU A 371 -0.76 16.29 -1.89
N ALA A 372 0.25 16.94 -1.33
CA ALA A 372 0.66 16.80 0.06
C ALA A 372 -0.21 17.70 0.95
N VAL A 373 -1.27 17.13 1.53
CA VAL A 373 -2.15 17.86 2.46
C VAL A 373 -1.46 18.01 3.82
N MET A 374 -0.85 19.18 4.01
CA MET A 374 -0.04 19.50 5.17
C MET A 374 -0.90 19.88 6.37
N ASN A 375 -0.65 19.25 7.52
CA ASN A 375 -1.27 19.63 8.79
C ASN A 375 -0.57 20.85 9.39
N GLN A 376 -1.25 21.54 10.32
CA GLN A 376 -0.73 22.75 10.97
C GLN A 376 0.67 22.56 11.58
N THR A 377 0.90 21.40 12.21
CA THR A 377 2.22 21.05 12.75
C THR A 377 2.95 20.07 11.84
N ALA A 378 3.60 20.60 10.81
CA ALA A 378 4.35 19.84 9.82
C ALA A 378 5.45 18.98 10.46
N HIS A 379 5.65 17.76 9.95
CA HIS A 379 6.78 16.95 10.39
C HIS A 379 8.12 17.61 9.99
N TRP A 380 9.17 17.35 10.76
CA TRP A 380 10.49 18.00 10.58
C TRP A 380 11.18 17.69 9.24
N PHE A 381 10.71 16.68 8.50
CA PHE A 381 11.20 16.35 7.16
C PHE A 381 11.04 17.51 6.18
N TRP A 382 9.97 18.31 6.36
CA TRP A 382 9.48 19.28 5.39
C TRP A 382 10.09 20.67 5.54
N GLY A 383 11.11 20.80 6.39
CA GLY A 383 11.84 22.05 6.58
C GLY A 383 11.00 23.17 7.24
N PRO A 384 11.59 24.38 7.37
CA PRO A 384 10.94 25.51 8.04
C PRO A 384 9.70 26.03 7.33
N ASP A 385 9.64 25.87 6.01
CA ASP A 385 8.52 26.34 5.19
C ASP A 385 7.39 25.31 5.09
N ALA A 386 7.54 24.16 5.77
CA ALA A 386 6.56 23.07 5.75
C ALA A 386 6.18 22.65 4.32
N ASP A 387 7.16 22.54 3.43
CA ASP A 387 6.96 22.21 2.03
C ASP A 387 7.50 20.81 1.71
N ALA A 388 6.62 19.91 1.29
CA ALA A 388 7.00 18.58 0.84
C ALA A 388 7.89 18.59 -0.41
N ALA A 389 7.84 19.65 -1.23
CA ALA A 389 8.71 19.79 -2.41
C ALA A 389 10.20 19.92 -2.04
N SER A 390 10.51 20.28 -0.79
CA SER A 390 11.89 20.33 -0.26
C SER A 390 12.58 18.96 -0.25
N VAL A 391 11.80 17.87 -0.27
CA VAL A 391 12.28 16.49 -0.38
C VAL A 391 11.81 15.83 -1.67
N PHE A 392 10.55 16.03 -2.05
CA PHE A 392 9.89 15.36 -3.17
C PHE A 392 9.58 16.36 -4.30
N PRO A 393 10.40 16.44 -5.35
CA PRO A 393 10.17 17.40 -6.43
C PRO A 393 8.80 17.29 -7.12
N SER A 394 8.14 16.13 -7.03
CA SER A 394 6.79 15.89 -7.58
C SER A 394 5.65 16.32 -6.65
N ALA A 395 5.94 16.89 -5.48
CA ALA A 395 4.92 17.28 -4.52
C ALA A 395 4.40 18.71 -4.77
N THR A 396 3.10 18.87 -4.59
CA THR A 396 2.43 20.16 -4.41
C THR A 396 1.89 20.19 -2.99
N THR A 397 2.40 21.09 -2.17
CA THR A 397 1.96 21.21 -0.78
C THR A 397 0.74 22.12 -0.69
N LEU A 398 -0.31 21.63 -0.02
CA LEU A 398 -1.50 22.42 0.30
C LEU A 398 -1.75 22.32 1.79
N ARG A 399 -1.93 23.45 2.48
CA ARG A 399 -2.29 23.44 3.90
C ARG A 399 -3.72 22.91 4.02
N LYS A 400 -3.99 22.16 5.10
CA LYS A 400 -5.32 21.56 5.32
C LYS A 400 -6.46 22.58 5.31
N GLU A 401 -6.22 23.82 5.74
CA GLU A 401 -7.19 24.93 5.71
C GLU A 401 -7.52 25.44 4.30
N ASP A 402 -6.60 25.25 3.36
CA ASP A 402 -6.75 25.65 1.95
C ASP A 402 -7.34 24.51 1.09
N LEU A 403 -7.55 23.32 1.68
CA LEU A 403 -8.09 22.16 0.98
C LEU A 403 -9.57 22.35 0.64
N CYS A 404 -9.85 22.53 -0.64
CA CYS A 404 -11.19 22.72 -1.19
C CYS A 404 -11.33 22.08 -2.58
N ALA A 405 -12.57 21.95 -3.06
CA ALA A 405 -12.84 21.31 -4.35
C ALA A 405 -12.12 21.99 -5.55
N PRO A 406 -12.09 23.34 -5.68
CA PRO A 406 -11.35 23.99 -6.76
C PRO A 406 -9.85 23.65 -6.74
N ALA A 407 -9.20 23.73 -5.57
CA ALA A 407 -7.77 23.42 -5.43
C ALA A 407 -7.44 21.97 -5.81
N ILE A 408 -8.30 21.01 -5.43
CA ILE A 408 -8.14 19.61 -5.83
C ILE A 408 -8.32 19.44 -7.34
N SER A 409 -9.33 20.08 -7.92
CA SER A 409 -9.61 20.01 -9.36
C SER A 409 -8.47 20.57 -10.22
N ASP A 410 -7.93 21.73 -9.85
CA ASP A 410 -6.81 22.37 -10.55
C ASP A 410 -5.57 21.48 -10.52
N TRP A 411 -5.26 20.91 -9.35
CA TRP A 411 -4.15 19.98 -9.21
C TRP A 411 -4.36 18.68 -9.99
N ILE A 412 -5.60 18.13 -9.99
CA ILE A 412 -5.95 16.94 -10.78
C ILE A 412 -5.75 17.18 -12.27
N ALA A 413 -6.13 18.35 -12.78
CA ALA A 413 -5.96 18.70 -14.19
C ALA A 413 -4.48 18.68 -14.59
N GLU A 414 -3.62 19.30 -13.77
CA GLU A 414 -2.17 19.32 -13.99
C GLU A 414 -1.55 17.91 -13.89
N ALA A 415 -1.87 17.17 -12.82
CA ALA A 415 -1.37 15.80 -12.65
C ALA A 415 -1.83 14.85 -13.77
N ARG A 416 -3.04 15.06 -14.32
CA ARG A 416 -3.56 14.33 -15.49
C ARG A 416 -2.75 14.66 -16.75
N SER A 417 -2.43 15.93 -16.98
CA SER A 417 -1.56 16.37 -18.09
C SER A 417 -0.17 15.72 -17.99
N GLN A 418 0.46 15.78 -16.81
CA GLN A 418 1.74 15.13 -16.57
C GLN A 418 1.68 13.62 -16.79
N TRP A 419 0.61 12.96 -16.36
CA TRP A 419 0.41 11.52 -16.60
C TRP A 419 0.27 11.19 -18.09
N GLN A 420 -0.47 11.99 -18.86
CA GLN A 420 -0.61 11.81 -20.30
C GLN A 420 0.72 11.97 -21.04
N ALA A 421 1.57 12.90 -20.58
CA ALA A 421 2.91 13.13 -21.10
C ALA A 421 3.92 12.02 -20.73
N ARG A 422 3.59 11.12 -19.78
CA ARG A 422 4.50 10.02 -19.41
C ARG A 422 4.72 9.08 -20.59
N PRO A 423 5.97 8.66 -20.83
CA PRO A 423 6.27 7.64 -21.82
C PRO A 423 5.47 6.36 -21.57
N VAL A 424 4.87 5.84 -22.64
CA VAL A 424 4.17 4.55 -22.58
C VAL A 424 5.21 3.44 -22.51
N ALA A 425 5.23 2.73 -21.38
CA ALA A 425 6.04 1.55 -21.20
C ALA A 425 5.61 0.47 -22.21
N PRO A 426 6.54 -0.01 -23.06
CA PRO A 426 6.22 -1.01 -24.06
C PRO A 426 5.85 -2.33 -23.39
N MET A 427 4.92 -3.03 -24.03
CA MET A 427 4.65 -4.44 -23.80
C MET A 427 5.07 -5.19 -25.07
N PRO A 428 5.71 -6.36 -24.99
CA PRO A 428 6.46 -6.83 -23.83
C PRO A 428 7.62 -5.88 -23.44
N LEU A 429 8.18 -6.06 -22.24
CA LEU A 429 9.28 -5.21 -21.75
C LEU A 429 10.56 -5.41 -22.60
N ARG A 430 11.12 -4.31 -23.15
CA ARG A 430 12.21 -4.30 -24.15
C ARG A 430 13.58 -4.79 -23.67
N HIS A 431 13.80 -4.91 -22.36
CA HIS A 431 15.11 -5.28 -21.79
C HIS A 431 15.20 -6.74 -21.36
N VAL A 432 14.33 -7.61 -21.89
CA VAL A 432 14.40 -9.03 -21.61
C VAL A 432 14.16 -9.81 -22.89
N THR A 433 15.23 -10.29 -23.50
CA THR A 433 15.16 -11.12 -24.71
C THR A 433 14.85 -12.55 -24.28
N PRO A 434 13.82 -13.23 -24.82
CA PRO A 434 13.73 -14.70 -24.72
C PRO A 434 15.02 -15.30 -25.31
N PRO A 435 15.81 -16.13 -24.59
CA PRO A 435 15.38 -17.03 -23.51
C PRO A 435 15.88 -16.66 -22.08
N GLU A 436 16.19 -15.41 -21.76
CA GLU A 436 16.73 -15.07 -20.42
C GLU A 436 15.72 -15.21 -19.26
N LEU A 437 14.41 -15.28 -19.54
CA LEU A 437 13.37 -15.46 -18.51
C LEU A 437 12.99 -16.92 -18.30
N PRO A 438 12.76 -17.34 -17.04
CA PRO A 438 12.27 -18.67 -16.75
C PRO A 438 10.88 -18.88 -17.37
N PRO A 439 10.53 -20.11 -17.83
CA PRO A 439 9.25 -20.42 -18.46
C PRO A 439 8.02 -19.94 -17.66
N GLU A 440 8.11 -19.94 -16.33
CA GLU A 440 7.04 -19.51 -15.44
C GLU A 440 6.64 -18.03 -15.60
N ALA A 441 7.57 -17.17 -16.05
CA ALA A 441 7.35 -15.73 -16.20
C ALA A 441 6.74 -15.33 -17.56
N ARG A 442 6.63 -16.28 -18.50
CA ARG A 442 6.22 -16.05 -19.88
C ARG A 442 5.09 -17.01 -20.32
N PRO A 443 3.93 -16.98 -19.62
CA PRO A 443 2.84 -17.89 -19.91
C PRO A 443 2.16 -17.61 -21.26
N LEU A 444 1.37 -18.58 -21.72
CA LEU A 444 0.37 -18.37 -22.75
C LEU A 444 -1.00 -18.05 -22.13
N PHE A 445 -1.62 -16.94 -22.52
CA PHE A 445 -3.01 -16.66 -22.21
C PHE A 445 -3.87 -16.76 -23.46
N LEU A 446 -4.82 -17.70 -23.46
CA LEU A 446 -5.72 -17.93 -24.59
C LEU A 446 -7.14 -17.45 -24.25
N THR A 447 -7.69 -16.59 -25.11
CA THR A 447 -9.03 -16.06 -24.92
C THR A 447 -9.76 -15.85 -26.25
N GLY A 448 -10.98 -15.35 -26.20
CA GLY A 448 -11.87 -15.17 -27.32
C GLY A 448 -13.32 -15.14 -26.85
N LEU A 449 -14.26 -14.97 -27.79
CA LEU A 449 -15.68 -15.12 -27.46
C LEU A 449 -15.96 -16.52 -26.92
N PRO A 450 -16.84 -16.68 -25.91
CA PRO A 450 -17.37 -17.99 -25.58
C PRO A 450 -17.89 -18.67 -26.84
N ARG A 451 -17.56 -19.96 -27.02
CA ARG A 451 -17.94 -20.77 -28.19
C ARG A 451 -17.24 -20.42 -29.51
N SER A 452 -16.15 -19.64 -29.48
CA SER A 452 -15.31 -19.38 -30.67
C SER A 452 -14.32 -20.50 -31.02
N GLY A 453 -14.24 -21.59 -30.25
CA GLY A 453 -13.29 -22.68 -30.53
C GLY A 453 -12.00 -22.60 -29.72
N THR A 454 -11.93 -21.74 -28.69
CA THR A 454 -10.77 -21.61 -27.78
C THR A 454 -10.27 -22.96 -27.22
N SER A 455 -11.18 -23.89 -26.90
CA SER A 455 -10.80 -25.19 -26.31
C SER A 455 -10.04 -26.07 -27.30
N MET A 456 -10.39 -26.01 -28.59
CA MET A 456 -9.72 -26.77 -29.66
C MET A 456 -8.28 -26.28 -29.86
N VAL A 457 -8.11 -24.95 -29.98
CA VAL A 457 -6.78 -24.33 -30.12
C VAL A 457 -5.91 -24.66 -28.91
N MET A 458 -6.45 -24.57 -27.69
CA MET A 458 -5.72 -24.86 -26.46
C MET A 458 -5.27 -26.33 -26.36
N ARG A 459 -6.14 -27.29 -26.75
CA ARG A 459 -5.77 -28.72 -26.79
C ARG A 459 -4.67 -28.99 -27.80
N ALA A 460 -4.71 -28.34 -28.97
CA ALA A 460 -3.67 -28.48 -29.97
C ALA A 460 -2.30 -27.98 -29.46
N LEU A 461 -2.27 -26.83 -28.77
CA LEU A 461 -1.06 -26.31 -28.13
C LEU A 461 -0.57 -27.20 -26.98
N ALA A 462 -1.47 -27.80 -26.19
CA ALA A 462 -1.11 -28.78 -25.16
C ALA A 462 -0.42 -30.01 -25.75
N GLY A 463 -0.89 -30.48 -26.92
CA GLY A 463 -0.24 -31.55 -27.68
C GLY A 463 1.21 -31.22 -28.09
N GLN A 464 1.55 -29.92 -28.23
CA GLN A 464 2.91 -29.45 -28.53
C GLN A 464 3.80 -29.27 -27.29
N GLY A 465 3.33 -29.67 -26.09
CA GLY A 465 4.11 -29.61 -24.85
C GLY A 465 3.78 -28.44 -23.91
N LEU A 466 2.72 -27.67 -24.18
CA LEU A 466 2.25 -26.61 -23.27
C LEU A 466 1.64 -27.22 -21.99
N TRP A 467 2.12 -26.83 -20.81
CA TRP A 467 1.57 -27.31 -19.53
C TRP A 467 0.23 -26.62 -19.20
N LEU A 468 -0.82 -27.40 -18.88
CA LEU A 468 -2.14 -26.87 -18.54
C LEU A 468 -2.62 -27.17 -17.11
N GLY A 469 -2.01 -28.13 -16.41
CA GLY A 469 -2.53 -28.66 -15.14
C GLY A 469 -3.82 -29.46 -15.29
N ASP A 470 -4.61 -29.59 -14.20
CA ASP A 470 -5.93 -30.23 -14.25
C ASP A 470 -6.93 -29.31 -14.96
N THR A 471 -7.58 -29.84 -16.00
CA THR A 471 -8.51 -29.05 -16.82
C THR A 471 -9.96 -29.50 -16.66
N ILE A 472 -10.89 -28.56 -16.85
CA ILE A 472 -12.32 -28.85 -16.78
C ILE A 472 -12.71 -29.91 -17.84
N PRO A 473 -13.29 -31.05 -17.44
CA PRO A 473 -13.59 -32.17 -18.32
C PRO A 473 -14.74 -31.86 -19.27
N GLY A 474 -14.91 -32.74 -20.25
CA GLY A 474 -15.98 -32.64 -21.24
C GLY A 474 -17.37 -32.81 -20.64
N ASN A 475 -18.34 -32.26 -21.37
CA ASN A 475 -19.78 -32.46 -21.12
C ASN A 475 -20.52 -32.46 -22.47
N PRO A 476 -21.85 -32.68 -22.52
CA PRO A 476 -22.58 -32.71 -23.80
C PRO A 476 -22.44 -31.44 -24.66
N ASP A 477 -22.19 -30.27 -24.06
CA ASP A 477 -21.96 -29.03 -24.80
C ASP A 477 -20.54 -28.96 -25.43
N ASN A 478 -19.57 -29.71 -24.90
CA ASN A 478 -18.19 -29.75 -25.35
C ASN A 478 -17.53 -31.08 -24.91
N PRO A 479 -17.72 -32.17 -25.68
CA PRO A 479 -17.33 -33.52 -25.26
C PRO A 479 -15.83 -33.69 -25.01
N GLU A 480 -14.98 -32.95 -25.73
CA GLU A 480 -13.52 -33.09 -25.60
C GLU A 480 -12.92 -32.27 -24.44
N GLY A 481 -13.74 -31.64 -23.61
CA GLY A 481 -13.29 -30.85 -22.48
C GLY A 481 -12.97 -29.39 -22.82
N TYR A 482 -12.89 -28.57 -21.78
CA TYR A 482 -12.78 -27.13 -21.93
C TYR A 482 -11.34 -26.65 -21.98
N ALA A 483 -10.35 -27.46 -21.58
CA ALA A 483 -8.94 -27.02 -21.49
C ALA A 483 -8.74 -25.74 -20.65
N GLU A 484 -9.67 -25.46 -19.73
CA GLU A 484 -9.57 -24.40 -18.73
C GLU A 484 -8.96 -25.02 -17.48
N ASN A 485 -7.85 -24.49 -16.97
CA ASN A 485 -7.28 -24.96 -15.71
C ASN A 485 -8.30 -24.74 -14.57
N ARG A 486 -8.66 -25.82 -13.87
CA ARG A 486 -9.72 -25.83 -12.86
C ARG A 486 -9.34 -24.97 -11.65
N ALA A 487 -8.15 -25.15 -11.09
CA ALA A 487 -7.75 -24.45 -9.88
C ALA A 487 -7.65 -22.94 -10.12
N LEU A 488 -7.03 -22.50 -11.22
CA LEU A 488 -6.95 -21.07 -11.58
C LEU A 488 -8.34 -20.46 -11.80
N ARG A 489 -9.25 -21.20 -12.46
CA ARG A 489 -10.63 -20.74 -12.69
C ARG A 489 -11.41 -20.55 -11.39
N GLU A 490 -11.40 -21.56 -10.52
CA GLU A 490 -12.22 -21.56 -9.30
C GLU A 490 -11.62 -20.73 -8.16
N THR A 491 -10.29 -20.66 -8.05
CA THR A 491 -9.62 -19.99 -6.92
C THR A 491 -9.09 -18.59 -7.23
N GLN A 492 -8.94 -18.24 -8.52
CA GLN A 492 -8.38 -16.95 -8.93
C GLN A 492 -9.37 -16.15 -9.77
N LEU A 493 -9.73 -16.65 -10.95
CA LEU A 493 -10.49 -15.89 -11.95
C LEU A 493 -11.92 -15.57 -11.49
N LYS A 494 -12.68 -16.58 -11.03
CA LYS A 494 -14.06 -16.38 -10.54
C LYS A 494 -14.12 -15.48 -9.29
N PRO A 495 -13.28 -15.69 -8.24
CA PRO A 495 -13.25 -14.78 -7.10
C PRO A 495 -12.92 -13.33 -7.47
N LEU A 496 -12.01 -13.09 -8.42
CA LEU A 496 -11.72 -11.73 -8.89
C LEU A 496 -12.95 -11.07 -9.51
N LEU A 497 -13.70 -11.78 -10.37
CA LEU A 497 -14.96 -11.25 -10.92
C LEU A 497 -15.99 -10.96 -9.83
N SER A 498 -16.18 -11.86 -8.87
CA SER A 498 -17.10 -11.65 -7.75
C SER A 498 -16.71 -10.44 -6.90
N LEU A 499 -15.42 -10.23 -6.64
CA LEU A 499 -14.92 -9.05 -5.90
C LEU A 499 -15.18 -7.74 -6.64
N LEU A 500 -15.24 -7.77 -7.96
CA LEU A 500 -15.59 -6.63 -8.81
C LEU A 500 -17.12 -6.44 -8.95
N GLY A 501 -17.93 -7.23 -8.24
CA GLY A 501 -19.38 -7.24 -8.39
C GLY A 501 -19.87 -7.78 -9.74
N ALA A 502 -18.98 -8.43 -10.51
CA ALA A 502 -19.32 -9.06 -11.79
C ALA A 502 -19.78 -10.50 -11.60
N ASP A 503 -20.54 -11.01 -12.57
CA ASP A 503 -20.91 -12.42 -12.61
C ASP A 503 -19.65 -13.29 -12.80
N PRO A 504 -19.33 -14.22 -11.88
CA PRO A 504 -18.18 -15.10 -12.01
C PRO A 504 -18.25 -16.02 -13.24
N ARG A 505 -19.43 -16.18 -13.84
CA ARG A 505 -19.62 -16.93 -15.09
C ARG A 505 -19.39 -16.08 -16.34
N GLY A 506 -19.21 -14.76 -16.19
CA GLY A 506 -18.88 -13.83 -17.25
C GLY A 506 -20.05 -13.54 -18.20
N ILE A 507 -21.30 -13.63 -17.74
CA ILE A 507 -22.49 -13.27 -18.52
C ILE A 507 -22.92 -11.84 -18.22
N ALA A 508 -23.49 -11.60 -17.03
CA ALA A 508 -23.98 -10.28 -16.63
C ALA A 508 -24.21 -10.22 -15.10
N PRO A 509 -23.84 -9.11 -14.43
CA PRO A 509 -23.13 -7.95 -14.96
C PRO A 509 -21.65 -8.25 -15.28
N LEU A 510 -21.08 -7.54 -16.25
CA LEU A 510 -19.65 -7.63 -16.62
C LEU A 510 -18.83 -6.56 -15.87
N PRO A 511 -17.53 -6.79 -15.60
CA PRO A 511 -16.70 -5.77 -14.96
C PRO A 511 -16.39 -4.62 -15.93
N ARG A 512 -16.07 -3.45 -15.37
CA ARG A 512 -15.49 -2.31 -16.11
C ARG A 512 -14.01 -2.58 -16.35
N THR A 513 -13.65 -3.08 -17.53
CA THR A 513 -12.29 -3.58 -17.83
C THR A 513 -11.26 -2.45 -17.91
N GLU A 514 -11.67 -1.28 -18.38
CA GLU A 514 -10.93 -0.02 -18.35
C GLU A 514 -10.75 0.55 -16.93
N ALA A 515 -11.47 -0.02 -15.96
CA ALA A 515 -11.51 0.43 -14.58
C ALA A 515 -11.26 -0.66 -13.53
N LEU A 516 -10.30 -1.53 -13.80
CA LEU A 516 -9.96 -2.61 -12.88
C LEU A 516 -9.05 -2.11 -11.74
N PRO A 517 -9.47 -2.26 -10.46
CA PRO A 517 -8.58 -2.03 -9.34
C PRO A 517 -7.35 -2.94 -9.42
N PRO A 518 -6.17 -2.46 -8.99
CA PRO A 518 -4.93 -3.20 -9.12
C PRO A 518 -4.93 -4.47 -8.24
N CYS A 519 -4.22 -5.50 -8.72
CA CYS A 519 -3.97 -6.74 -8.01
C CYS A 519 -2.49 -7.15 -8.13
N PRO A 520 -1.56 -6.46 -7.44
CA PRO A 520 -0.11 -6.73 -7.55
C PRO A 520 0.28 -8.15 -7.06
N ALA A 521 -0.59 -8.80 -6.29
CA ALA A 521 -0.41 -10.17 -5.84
C ALA A 521 -0.75 -11.24 -6.90
N LEU A 522 -1.35 -10.87 -8.04
CA LEU A 522 -1.94 -11.82 -8.99
C LEU A 522 -0.90 -12.84 -9.50
N ALA A 523 0.24 -12.39 -10.01
CA ALA A 523 1.29 -13.28 -10.54
C ALA A 523 1.71 -14.35 -9.53
N ARG A 524 2.01 -13.92 -8.29
CA ARG A 524 2.38 -14.82 -7.19
C ARG A 524 1.29 -15.82 -6.84
N ARG A 525 0.02 -15.38 -6.85
CA ARG A 525 -1.13 -16.26 -6.59
C ARG A 525 -1.27 -17.33 -7.67
N LEU A 526 -1.19 -16.95 -8.96
CA LEU A 526 -1.26 -17.92 -10.06
C LEU A 526 -0.09 -18.92 -10.00
N LEU A 527 1.14 -18.42 -9.83
CA LEU A 527 2.34 -19.27 -9.73
C LEU A 527 2.30 -20.22 -8.54
N LYS A 528 1.77 -19.76 -7.40
CA LYS A 528 1.56 -20.63 -6.23
C LYS A 528 0.58 -21.76 -6.58
N THR A 529 -0.57 -21.43 -7.18
CA THR A 529 -1.59 -22.42 -7.53
C THR A 529 -1.07 -23.49 -8.49
N ILE A 530 -0.37 -23.11 -9.57
CA ILE A 530 0.14 -24.10 -10.53
C ILE A 530 1.26 -24.97 -9.97
N ARG A 531 2.09 -24.43 -9.06
CA ARG A 531 3.14 -25.22 -8.37
C ARG A 531 2.52 -26.25 -7.44
N GLU A 532 1.42 -25.91 -6.76
CA GLU A 532 0.65 -26.84 -5.94
C GLU A 532 0.00 -27.96 -6.80
N GLU A 533 -0.26 -27.71 -8.08
CA GLU A 533 -0.70 -28.72 -9.06
C GLU A 533 0.46 -29.52 -9.70
N GLY A 534 1.72 -29.28 -9.30
CA GLY A 534 2.88 -30.02 -9.77
C GLY A 534 3.65 -29.39 -10.94
N TYR A 535 3.43 -28.10 -11.24
CA TYR A 535 4.27 -27.38 -12.21
C TYR A 535 5.71 -27.24 -11.70
N ASP A 536 6.69 -27.72 -12.48
CA ASP A 536 8.11 -27.80 -12.11
C ASP A 536 8.98 -26.67 -12.67
N GLY A 537 8.40 -25.75 -13.45
CA GLY A 537 9.09 -24.61 -14.04
C GLY A 537 9.92 -24.91 -15.30
N ARG A 538 9.94 -26.15 -15.80
CA ARG A 538 10.81 -26.54 -16.93
C ARG A 538 10.23 -26.21 -18.30
N GLN A 539 8.93 -26.37 -18.47
CA GLN A 539 8.22 -26.11 -19.72
C GLN A 539 7.32 -24.87 -19.59
N PRO A 540 6.94 -24.18 -20.69
CA PRO A 540 5.98 -23.08 -20.60
C PRO A 540 4.61 -23.60 -20.15
N TRP A 541 3.89 -22.76 -19.42
CA TRP A 541 2.51 -23.03 -18.98
C TRP A 541 1.52 -22.12 -19.68
N GLY A 542 0.27 -22.56 -19.78
CA GLY A 542 -0.79 -21.80 -20.40
C GLY A 542 -2.09 -21.83 -19.61
N TYR A 543 -2.86 -20.75 -19.73
CA TYR A 543 -4.20 -20.66 -19.18
C TYR A 543 -5.17 -20.13 -20.22
N LYS A 544 -6.23 -20.91 -20.44
CA LYS A 544 -7.34 -20.54 -21.32
C LYS A 544 -8.55 -20.22 -20.47
N ASP A 545 -9.21 -19.11 -20.75
CA ASP A 545 -10.59 -18.85 -20.35
C ASP A 545 -11.16 -17.68 -21.19
N PRO A 546 -12.38 -17.76 -21.75
CA PRO A 546 -13.01 -16.61 -22.41
C PRO A 546 -13.07 -15.36 -21.51
N LYS A 547 -13.22 -15.54 -20.21
CA LYS A 547 -13.29 -14.45 -19.21
C LYS A 547 -11.95 -13.77 -18.97
N LEU A 548 -10.83 -14.29 -19.50
CA LEU A 548 -9.58 -13.54 -19.53
C LEU A 548 -9.74 -12.21 -20.27
N SER A 549 -10.57 -12.15 -21.32
CA SER A 549 -10.90 -10.90 -21.99
C SER A 549 -11.53 -9.85 -21.07
N LEU A 550 -12.16 -10.25 -19.94
CA LEU A 550 -12.76 -9.31 -18.99
C LEU A 550 -11.73 -8.71 -18.03
N LEU A 551 -10.63 -9.43 -17.77
CA LEU A 551 -9.61 -9.12 -16.76
C LEU A 551 -8.22 -8.94 -17.35
N TRP A 552 -8.10 -8.91 -18.68
CA TRP A 552 -6.81 -8.97 -19.38
C TRP A 552 -5.79 -7.92 -18.92
N PRO A 553 -6.15 -6.67 -18.53
CA PRO A 553 -5.17 -5.70 -18.06
C PRO A 553 -4.46 -6.16 -16.79
N LEU A 554 -5.15 -6.87 -15.88
CA LEU A 554 -4.54 -7.42 -14.66
C LEU A 554 -3.55 -8.53 -14.98
N PHE A 555 -3.90 -9.41 -15.92
CA PHE A 555 -3.04 -10.52 -16.35
C PHE A 555 -1.83 -10.03 -17.15
N ALA A 556 -2.01 -9.03 -18.02
CA ALA A 556 -0.92 -8.39 -18.76
C ALA A 556 0.07 -7.72 -17.80
N ARG A 557 -0.40 -7.01 -16.77
CA ARG A 557 0.47 -6.43 -15.72
C ARG A 557 1.18 -7.49 -14.88
N ALA A 558 0.49 -8.58 -14.56
CA ALA A 558 1.04 -9.69 -13.78
C ALA A 558 2.14 -10.44 -14.53
N PHE A 559 1.99 -10.58 -15.86
CA PHE A 559 2.95 -11.25 -16.74
C PHE A 559 3.21 -10.40 -17.99
N PRO A 560 4.09 -9.39 -17.89
CA PRO A 560 4.37 -8.48 -19.00
C PRO A 560 4.98 -9.13 -20.25
N GLN A 561 5.45 -10.36 -20.11
CA GLN A 561 6.09 -11.18 -21.14
C GLN A 561 5.20 -12.33 -21.62
N ALA A 562 3.91 -12.32 -21.23
CA ALA A 562 2.96 -13.34 -21.67
C ALA A 562 2.70 -13.26 -23.18
N THR A 563 2.55 -14.42 -23.79
CA THR A 563 2.03 -14.55 -25.16
C THR A 563 0.51 -14.68 -25.10
N TRP A 564 -0.19 -13.82 -25.83
CA TRP A 564 -1.65 -13.84 -25.93
C TRP A 564 -2.08 -14.49 -27.23
N VAL A 565 -3.14 -15.31 -27.16
CA VAL A 565 -3.82 -15.85 -28.33
C VAL A 565 -5.29 -15.47 -28.27
N VAL A 566 -5.77 -14.75 -29.29
CA VAL A 566 -7.20 -14.46 -29.46
C VAL A 566 -7.77 -15.37 -30.52
N VAL A 567 -8.76 -16.18 -30.15
CA VAL A 567 -9.42 -17.10 -31.08
C VAL A 567 -10.70 -16.49 -31.61
N THR A 568 -10.75 -16.30 -32.92
CA THR A 568 -11.90 -15.74 -33.65
C THR A 568 -12.67 -16.82 -34.39
N ARG A 569 -13.96 -16.56 -34.59
CA ARG A 569 -14.90 -17.43 -35.31
C ARG A 569 -16.02 -16.60 -35.91
N GLU A 570 -16.59 -17.05 -37.02
CA GLU A 570 -17.72 -16.44 -37.70
C GLU A 570 -18.87 -16.14 -36.71
N ARG A 571 -19.37 -14.90 -36.73
CA ARG A 571 -20.33 -14.40 -35.74
C ARG A 571 -21.60 -15.26 -35.65
N ASP A 572 -22.17 -15.64 -36.78
CA ASP A 572 -23.43 -16.38 -36.81
C ASP A 572 -23.27 -17.80 -36.25
N ARG A 573 -22.09 -18.40 -36.43
CA ARG A 573 -21.74 -19.69 -35.82
C ARG A 573 -21.56 -19.58 -34.32
N VAL A 574 -20.96 -18.48 -33.84
CA VAL A 574 -20.83 -18.20 -32.39
C VAL A 574 -22.22 -18.02 -31.77
N LEU A 575 -23.06 -17.14 -32.33
CA LEU A 575 -24.40 -16.87 -31.82
C LEU A 575 -25.27 -18.13 -31.80
N SER A 576 -25.25 -18.91 -32.89
CA SER A 576 -25.96 -20.19 -32.97
C SER A 576 -25.46 -21.20 -31.93
N SER A 577 -24.16 -21.23 -31.65
CA SER A 577 -23.60 -22.13 -30.65
C SER A 577 -23.92 -21.68 -29.22
N ILE A 578 -23.87 -20.37 -28.95
CA ILE A 578 -24.21 -19.78 -27.65
C ILE A 578 -25.68 -20.09 -27.33
N ALA A 579 -26.60 -19.82 -28.26
CA ALA A 579 -28.04 -20.04 -28.07
C ALA A 579 -28.43 -21.50 -27.73
N LYS A 580 -27.59 -22.47 -28.11
CA LYS A 580 -27.82 -23.91 -27.87
C LYS A 580 -27.18 -24.42 -26.57
N ALA A 581 -26.10 -23.79 -26.11
CA ALA A 581 -25.32 -24.28 -24.97
C ALA A 581 -26.15 -24.27 -23.68
N SER A 582 -26.11 -25.38 -22.92
CA SER A 582 -27.02 -25.63 -21.79
C SER A 582 -27.00 -24.56 -20.69
N PHE A 583 -25.86 -23.91 -20.49
CA PHE A 583 -25.69 -22.83 -19.51
C PHE A 583 -26.18 -21.48 -20.04
N MET A 584 -25.93 -21.18 -21.31
CA MET A 584 -26.31 -19.91 -21.95
C MET A 584 -27.81 -19.87 -22.24
N ARG A 585 -28.38 -20.95 -22.78
CA ARG A 585 -29.80 -21.02 -23.19
C ARG A 585 -30.81 -20.74 -22.07
N ARG A 586 -30.36 -20.78 -20.80
CA ARG A 586 -31.16 -20.41 -19.62
C ARG A 586 -31.50 -18.92 -19.58
N HIS A 587 -30.71 -18.09 -20.26
CA HIS A 587 -30.98 -16.65 -20.42
C HIS A 587 -31.81 -16.39 -21.69
N SER A 588 -31.41 -16.97 -22.82
CA SER A 588 -32.16 -16.90 -24.08
C SER A 588 -31.68 -17.93 -25.10
N THR A 589 -32.62 -18.49 -25.85
CA THR A 589 -32.36 -19.33 -27.03
C THR A 589 -32.32 -18.51 -28.34
N SER A 590 -32.54 -17.20 -28.28
CA SER A 590 -32.52 -16.31 -29.46
C SER A 590 -31.10 -15.82 -29.74
N PRO A 591 -30.56 -16.01 -30.96
CA PRO A 591 -29.29 -15.41 -31.38
C PRO A 591 -29.24 -13.88 -31.22
N GLU A 592 -30.35 -13.19 -31.47
CA GLU A 592 -30.43 -11.72 -31.37
C GLU A 592 -30.12 -11.22 -29.95
N PHE A 593 -30.59 -11.93 -28.93
CA PHE A 593 -30.32 -11.60 -27.52
C PHE A 593 -28.82 -11.57 -27.21
N TRP A 594 -28.03 -12.40 -27.87
CA TRP A 594 -26.60 -12.54 -27.62
C TRP A 594 -25.72 -11.55 -28.41
N LYS A 595 -26.29 -10.76 -29.32
CA LYS A 595 -25.52 -9.76 -30.09
C LYS A 595 -24.84 -8.72 -29.19
N PRO A 596 -25.54 -8.07 -28.22
CA PRO A 596 -24.90 -7.12 -27.31
C PRO A 596 -23.85 -7.77 -26.41
N PHE A 597 -24.11 -9.02 -25.97
CA PHE A 597 -23.13 -9.79 -25.20
C PHE A 597 -21.82 -9.99 -25.96
N CYS A 598 -21.89 -10.40 -27.24
CA CYS A 598 -20.72 -10.53 -28.08
C CYS A 598 -20.00 -9.17 -28.27
N ALA A 599 -20.76 -8.09 -28.54
CA ALA A 599 -20.19 -6.75 -28.71
C ALA A 599 -19.41 -6.26 -27.47
N CYS A 600 -19.92 -6.57 -26.26
CA CYS A 600 -19.20 -6.29 -25.01
C CYS A 600 -17.85 -7.00 -24.94
N TYR A 601 -17.77 -8.26 -25.35
CA TYR A 601 -16.51 -9.00 -25.40
C TYR A 601 -15.59 -8.49 -26.52
N ASP A 602 -16.13 -8.19 -27.70
CA ASP A 602 -15.36 -7.67 -28.83
C ASP A 602 -14.62 -6.39 -28.46
N THR A 603 -15.30 -5.44 -27.80
CA THR A 603 -14.69 -4.18 -27.33
C THR A 603 -13.44 -4.43 -26.47
N ARG A 604 -13.47 -5.47 -25.63
CA ARG A 604 -12.36 -5.82 -24.74
C ARG A 604 -11.24 -6.57 -25.46
N LEU A 605 -11.60 -7.42 -26.42
CA LEU A 605 -10.64 -8.08 -27.29
C LEU A 605 -9.93 -7.06 -28.19
N ASP A 606 -10.62 -6.04 -28.67
CA ASP A 606 -10.03 -4.94 -29.44
C ASP A 606 -9.08 -4.10 -28.58
N ALA A 607 -9.45 -3.79 -27.34
CA ALA A 607 -8.55 -3.15 -26.39
C ALA A 607 -7.29 -4.01 -26.12
N LEU A 608 -7.44 -5.34 -26.02
CA LEU A 608 -6.30 -6.26 -25.89
C LEU A 608 -5.42 -6.24 -27.15
N ARG A 609 -5.98 -6.20 -28.36
CA ARG A 609 -5.22 -6.06 -29.62
C ARG A 609 -4.41 -4.76 -29.68
N GLN A 610 -4.98 -3.68 -29.17
CA GLN A 610 -4.35 -2.34 -29.17
C GLN A 610 -3.40 -2.12 -27.98
N SER A 611 -3.30 -3.09 -27.06
CA SER A 611 -2.54 -2.96 -25.81
C SER A 611 -1.02 -2.96 -25.98
N GLY A 612 -0.54 -3.46 -27.11
CA GLY A 612 0.87 -3.69 -27.41
C GLY A 612 1.42 -5.04 -26.92
N VAL A 613 0.66 -5.88 -26.22
CA VAL A 613 1.16 -7.22 -25.81
C VAL A 613 1.56 -8.09 -27.00
N THR A 614 2.41 -9.09 -26.78
CA THR A 614 2.66 -10.14 -27.77
C THR A 614 1.37 -10.91 -28.03
N LEU A 615 0.76 -10.73 -29.20
CA LEU A 615 -0.55 -11.28 -29.53
C LEU A 615 -0.54 -11.98 -30.88
N PHE A 616 -1.14 -13.18 -30.92
CA PHE A 616 -1.46 -13.91 -32.13
C PHE A 616 -2.98 -14.05 -32.27
N GLU A 617 -3.49 -13.94 -33.49
CA GLU A 617 -4.89 -14.21 -33.77
C GLU A 617 -5.03 -15.51 -34.56
N ILE A 618 -5.92 -16.39 -34.10
CA ILE A 618 -6.18 -17.69 -34.74
C ILE A 618 -7.66 -17.78 -35.08
N ARG A 619 -7.95 -17.96 -36.37
CA ARG A 619 -9.30 -18.25 -36.86
C ARG A 619 -9.61 -19.73 -36.63
N ALA A 620 -10.65 -20.01 -35.87
CA ALA A 620 -11.03 -21.38 -35.54
C ALA A 620 -11.39 -22.20 -36.78
N GLU A 621 -11.94 -21.57 -37.82
CA GLU A 621 -12.28 -22.24 -39.08
C GLU A 621 -11.06 -22.86 -39.78
N THR A 622 -9.89 -22.21 -39.71
CA THR A 622 -8.64 -22.71 -40.31
C THR A 622 -8.24 -24.05 -39.71
N LEU A 623 -8.28 -24.14 -38.38
CA LEU A 623 -7.95 -25.39 -37.68
C LEU A 623 -9.05 -26.44 -37.86
N MET A 624 -10.33 -26.04 -37.92
CA MET A 624 -11.43 -26.96 -38.23
C MET A 624 -11.32 -27.55 -39.64
N ALA A 625 -10.70 -26.82 -40.58
CA ALA A 625 -10.38 -27.31 -41.93
C ALA A 625 -9.15 -28.24 -41.97
N GLY A 626 -8.51 -28.51 -40.82
CA GLY A 626 -7.37 -29.42 -40.71
C GLY A 626 -6.01 -28.76 -40.97
N ASP A 627 -5.94 -27.42 -41.02
CA ASP A 627 -4.69 -26.68 -41.15
C ASP A 627 -4.18 -26.21 -39.78
N PRO A 628 -3.12 -26.84 -39.22
CA PRO A 628 -2.52 -26.44 -37.95
C PRO A 628 -1.48 -25.32 -38.08
N SER A 629 -1.14 -24.85 -39.29
CA SER A 629 -0.04 -23.90 -39.50
C SER A 629 -0.10 -22.62 -38.66
N PRO A 630 -1.27 -22.07 -38.27
CA PRO A 630 -1.32 -20.90 -37.38
C PRO A 630 -0.75 -21.14 -35.97
N LEU A 631 -0.54 -22.40 -35.55
CA LEU A 631 0.03 -22.75 -34.25
C LEU A 631 1.56 -22.63 -34.21
N GLU A 632 2.24 -22.75 -35.35
CA GLU A 632 3.70 -22.70 -35.46
C GLU A 632 4.31 -21.41 -34.88
N PRO A 633 3.88 -20.20 -35.27
CA PRO A 633 4.44 -18.96 -34.71
C PRO A 633 4.19 -18.82 -33.20
N VAL A 634 3.08 -19.38 -32.69
CA VAL A 634 2.77 -19.41 -31.25
C VAL A 634 3.73 -20.34 -30.51
N CYS A 635 3.96 -21.55 -31.03
CA CYS A 635 4.91 -22.51 -30.46
C CYS A 635 6.32 -21.90 -30.42
N LYS A 636 6.75 -21.27 -31.52
CA LYS A 636 8.03 -20.57 -31.60
C LYS A 636 8.17 -19.47 -30.55
N ALA A 637 7.15 -18.62 -30.35
CA ALA A 637 7.17 -17.58 -29.31
C ALA A 637 7.30 -18.15 -27.89
N LEU A 638 6.72 -19.32 -27.66
CA LEU A 638 6.82 -20.05 -26.40
C LEU A 638 8.10 -20.88 -26.26
N GLY A 639 8.93 -20.99 -27.30
CA GLY A 639 10.09 -21.90 -27.31
C GLY A 639 9.70 -23.38 -27.24
N LEU A 640 8.50 -23.72 -27.72
CA LEU A 640 8.04 -25.09 -27.92
C LEU A 640 8.47 -25.59 -29.31
N GLY A 641 8.67 -26.90 -29.44
CA GLY A 641 8.74 -27.54 -30.75
C GLY A 641 7.38 -27.48 -31.45
N TYR A 642 7.37 -27.46 -32.78
CA TYR A 642 6.16 -27.57 -33.58
C TYR A 642 6.21 -28.82 -34.45
N ASP A 643 5.23 -29.70 -34.27
CA ASP A 643 4.98 -30.88 -35.09
C ASP A 643 3.56 -30.80 -35.68
N PRO A 644 3.44 -30.65 -37.01
CA PRO A 644 2.15 -30.52 -37.68
C PRO A 644 1.30 -31.80 -37.60
N GLU A 645 1.91 -32.98 -37.49
CA GLU A 645 1.17 -34.24 -37.34
C GLU A 645 0.54 -34.36 -35.95
N ILE A 646 1.30 -34.05 -34.90
CA ILE A 646 0.75 -33.99 -33.53
C ILE A 646 -0.37 -32.96 -33.44
N ALA A 647 -0.19 -31.80 -34.08
CA ALA A 647 -1.21 -30.76 -34.12
C ALA A 647 -2.49 -31.24 -34.84
N ARG A 648 -2.37 -31.89 -36.01
CA ARG A 648 -3.52 -32.48 -36.73
C ARG A 648 -4.23 -33.55 -35.90
N GLN A 649 -3.48 -34.40 -35.22
CA GLN A 649 -4.05 -35.44 -34.36
C GLN A 649 -4.87 -34.83 -33.22
N ALA A 650 -4.39 -33.76 -32.58
CA ALA A 650 -5.12 -33.06 -31.53
C ALA A 650 -6.41 -32.34 -32.03
N LEU A 651 -6.52 -32.07 -33.33
CA LEU A 651 -7.70 -31.47 -33.96
C LEU A 651 -8.79 -32.48 -34.35
N LYS A 652 -8.44 -33.78 -34.45
CA LYS A 652 -9.43 -34.83 -34.71
C LYS A 652 -10.40 -34.91 -33.53
N ARG A 653 -11.71 -34.86 -33.81
CA ARG A 653 -12.73 -35.13 -32.80
C ARG A 653 -12.71 -36.62 -32.46
N GLY A 654 -12.68 -36.93 -31.16
CA GLY A 654 -12.82 -38.29 -30.64
C GLY A 654 -14.25 -38.79 -30.71
#